data_AF-A0A841NB35-F1
#
_entry.id   AF-A0A841NB35-F1
#
_cell.length_a   1.000
_cell.length_b   1.000
_cell.length_c   1.000
_cell.angle_alpha   90.00
_cell.angle_beta   90.00
_cell.angle_gamma   90.00
#
_symmetry.space_group_name_H-M   'P 1'
#
loop_
_entity.id
_entity.type
_entity.pdbx_description
1 polymer ?
#
loop_
_entity_poly.entity_id
_entity_poly.type
_entity_poly.pdbx_seq_one_letter_code
_entity_poly.pdbx_strand_id
1 'polypeptide(L)'
;MNAGHSLGEWLAGYSSELAEVNSVKALIDVLNPETFELKDSRFIAIGAGIDAIKLVIDTIPNLYISNDNCPNQVILCGSNAALDELVPLLKSRQVFHQILPFQSGFHSPFIADKLDVILAGMEKAQFQQTKIPLWSATTLEPYPSDQEAIRKLSAEHLIQPVRFRELTDKLYEEGARCFIQIGTGGLIGFIDDTLKGKAFSTIASSVATRSALAQLQRVVAALFVEGKTVELDFLEVQNQSKKSLGKGIKLQLGSPIIRDFKEIKTLAQSFELSKQNNISATGAKTGHPLVQAFQENITDMIRMQEEVLTLFQNRPEITVLKPAMPEISVNKHFSKLLYINLDTHPYLIDHSLLRQPKGWPHVSDMEPVIPMTMIFELLAETAQAEIPGTHVHKIMNVSVFQWMNVAKPFEKTVKGEWRSPNHAYLDIENFANAEILLASSAPAAPVFNVSVGDLLSIERTPEEIYDKHMFHGELYQGITEVSAVGTKGIIGKIKGNGGKGSLLDNAGQLFGLWLQLTLTKDRIAFPVKIRDIEFFGDMTDQDGLFECTCILTELNDEFAIADIVLKRDGKVWCAITGWQNRRLEIDEPLWNVSMSPLHNRLSEEIAPEVFFFHQAYTRVASWDFILKRYFNQTEKQYHQQLLPNKRKNWMVSRVAVKDAVRNLLREQKNHPCFPIAFEIRSNVAGKPYLMGNIIENIHISLAHKGKDAVGIARYGGPVGIDMEIIEERSSGFYDLVFTDHELALLKDRNQAEWTTRFWVAKEAYSKFLGTGLKGNPKAFEIGSIKEDHLWINQTEIKTIKHKNYIIGWTL
;
A
#
# COMPACT_ATOMS: atom_id res chain seq x y z
N MET A 1 10.24 25.24 -24.74
CA MET A 1 9.02 24.68 -25.34
C MET A 1 8.34 23.84 -24.29
N ASN A 2 7.03 23.94 -24.18
CA ASN A 2 6.20 23.22 -23.24
C ASN A 2 5.23 22.33 -24.02
N ALA A 3 4.86 21.21 -23.42
CA ALA A 3 3.85 20.29 -23.93
C ALA A 3 3.25 19.58 -22.73
N GLY A 4 2.04 19.04 -22.87
CA GLY A 4 1.41 18.29 -21.81
C GLY A 4 0.83 16.97 -22.26
N HIS A 5 0.32 16.24 -21.28
CA HIS A 5 -0.34 14.95 -21.44
C HIS A 5 -1.67 15.02 -20.70
N SER A 6 -2.79 14.90 -21.43
CA SER A 6 -4.13 15.04 -20.85
C SER A 6 -4.25 16.36 -20.05
N LEU A 7 -4.70 16.31 -18.79
CA LEU A 7 -4.75 17.48 -17.89
C LEU A 7 -3.41 18.24 -17.76
N GLY A 8 -2.28 17.57 -17.99
CA GLY A 8 -0.96 18.21 -18.01
C GLY A 8 -0.82 19.28 -19.11
N GLU A 9 -1.63 19.25 -20.17
CA GLU A 9 -1.63 20.28 -21.23
C GLU A 9 -2.07 21.64 -20.69
N TRP A 10 -3.01 21.64 -19.76
CA TRP A 10 -3.48 22.84 -19.07
C TRP A 10 -2.45 23.40 -18.08
N LEU A 11 -1.74 22.53 -17.37
CA LEU A 11 -0.62 22.91 -16.51
C LEU A 11 0.56 23.46 -17.32
N ALA A 12 0.83 22.87 -18.48
CA ALA A 12 1.79 23.41 -19.45
C ALA A 12 1.33 24.76 -20.00
N GLY A 13 0.01 24.96 -20.17
CA GLY A 13 -0.61 26.25 -20.46
C GLY A 13 -0.26 27.31 -19.42
N TYR A 14 -0.38 26.99 -18.14
CA TYR A 14 0.02 27.91 -17.07
C TYR A 14 1.50 28.31 -17.14
N SER A 15 2.41 27.34 -17.26
CA SER A 15 3.85 27.65 -17.36
C SER A 15 4.25 28.32 -18.68
N SER A 16 3.38 28.26 -19.68
CA SER A 16 3.49 29.02 -20.94
C SER A 16 2.86 30.41 -20.91
N GLU A 17 2.29 30.82 -19.77
CA GLU A 17 1.54 32.07 -19.60
C GLU A 17 0.28 32.17 -20.48
N LEU A 18 -0.35 31.02 -20.79
CA LEU A 18 -1.61 30.94 -21.54
C LEU A 18 -2.80 31.49 -20.76
N ALA A 19 -2.81 31.32 -19.44
CA ALA A 19 -3.89 31.76 -18.55
C ALA A 19 -3.36 31.98 -17.12
N GLU A 20 -3.96 32.93 -16.41
CA GLU A 20 -3.66 33.16 -14.99
C GLU A 20 -4.12 31.99 -14.10
N VAL A 21 -3.48 31.84 -12.93
CA VAL A 21 -3.77 30.76 -11.95
C VAL A 21 -5.27 30.63 -11.66
N ASN A 22 -5.95 31.77 -11.46
CA ASN A 22 -7.38 31.79 -11.13
C ASN A 22 -8.26 31.29 -12.29
N SER A 23 -7.87 31.57 -13.54
CA SER A 23 -8.58 31.10 -14.75
C SER A 23 -8.40 29.59 -14.95
N VAL A 24 -7.20 29.06 -14.71
CA VAL A 24 -6.94 27.61 -14.76
C VAL A 24 -7.71 26.87 -13.67
N LYS A 25 -7.73 27.42 -12.45
CA LYS A 25 -8.51 26.85 -11.34
C LYS A 25 -10.02 26.87 -11.62
N ALA A 26 -10.55 28.01 -12.07
CA ALA A 26 -11.98 28.14 -12.38
C ALA A 26 -12.42 27.17 -13.48
N LEU A 27 -11.56 26.92 -14.46
CA LEU A 27 -11.85 25.96 -15.50
C LEU A 27 -11.86 24.51 -14.99
N ILE A 28 -10.97 24.18 -14.07
CA ILE A 28 -10.90 22.83 -13.46
C ILE A 28 -12.09 22.57 -12.56
N ASP A 29 -12.56 23.59 -11.84
CA ASP A 29 -13.78 23.50 -11.04
C ASP A 29 -15.02 23.22 -11.92
N VAL A 30 -15.06 23.78 -13.14
CA VAL A 30 -16.10 23.52 -14.15
C VAL A 30 -15.97 22.12 -14.76
N LEU A 31 -14.74 21.65 -14.98
CA LEU A 31 -14.43 20.34 -15.53
C LEU A 31 -14.45 19.22 -14.49
N ASN A 32 -15.11 19.42 -13.33
CA ASN A 32 -15.21 18.42 -12.26
C ASN A 32 -15.71 17.08 -12.84
N PRO A 33 -14.86 16.04 -12.93
CA PRO A 33 -15.19 14.81 -13.62
C PRO A 33 -16.29 14.00 -12.93
N GLU A 34 -16.61 14.26 -11.66
CA GLU A 34 -17.82 13.71 -11.00
C GLU A 34 -19.11 14.16 -11.71
N THR A 35 -19.11 15.36 -12.27
CA THR A 35 -20.21 15.91 -13.09
C THR A 35 -20.29 15.25 -14.48
N PHE A 36 -19.21 14.59 -14.89
CA PHE A 36 -19.05 13.94 -16.19
C PHE A 36 -18.96 12.41 -16.08
N GLU A 37 -19.36 11.82 -14.94
CA GLU A 37 -19.35 10.37 -14.77
C GLU A 37 -20.34 9.71 -15.74
N LEU A 38 -19.79 9.00 -16.73
CA LEU A 38 -20.52 8.24 -17.72
C LEU A 38 -20.39 6.77 -17.35
N LYS A 39 -21.42 6.23 -16.68
CA LYS A 39 -21.50 4.83 -16.21
C LYS A 39 -21.24 3.78 -17.29
N ASP A 40 -21.44 4.14 -18.55
CA ASP A 40 -21.14 3.31 -19.72
C ASP A 40 -19.89 3.77 -20.49
N SER A 41 -18.88 4.27 -19.78
CA SER A 41 -17.54 4.53 -20.32
C SER A 41 -16.49 3.92 -19.39
N ARG A 42 -15.54 3.20 -19.95
CA ARG A 42 -14.40 2.63 -19.23
C ARG A 42 -13.13 2.78 -20.03
N PHE A 43 -12.04 2.95 -19.31
CA PHE A 43 -10.71 3.02 -19.90
C PHE A 43 -9.97 1.71 -19.71
N ILE A 44 -9.18 1.34 -20.72
CA ILE A 44 -8.31 0.17 -20.69
C ILE A 44 -6.94 0.54 -21.24
N ALA A 45 -5.90 0.34 -20.43
CA ALA A 45 -4.51 0.44 -20.87
C ALA A 45 -4.11 -0.87 -21.55
N ILE A 46 -3.48 -0.78 -22.72
CA ILE A 46 -3.05 -1.92 -23.54
C ILE A 46 -1.55 -1.80 -23.78
N GLY A 47 -0.81 -2.86 -23.48
CA GLY A 47 0.63 -2.97 -23.70
C GLY A 47 1.00 -3.26 -25.16
N ALA A 48 0.45 -2.49 -26.09
CA ALA A 48 0.76 -2.53 -27.51
C ALA A 48 0.56 -1.13 -28.13
N GLY A 49 1.23 -0.86 -29.25
CA GLY A 49 1.06 0.38 -30.00
C GLY A 49 -0.21 0.42 -30.86
N ILE A 50 -0.54 1.61 -31.34
CA ILE A 50 -1.74 1.88 -32.16
C ILE A 50 -1.84 0.94 -33.37
N ASP A 51 -0.73 0.69 -34.08
CA ASP A 51 -0.72 -0.13 -35.30
C ASP A 51 -1.12 -1.59 -35.04
N ALA A 52 -0.76 -2.12 -33.86
CA ALA A 52 -1.06 -3.50 -33.48
C ALA A 52 -2.54 -3.70 -33.10
N ILE A 53 -3.22 -2.65 -32.65
CA ILE A 53 -4.60 -2.73 -32.13
C ILE A 53 -5.63 -2.06 -33.05
N LYS A 54 -5.20 -1.28 -34.05
CA LYS A 54 -6.09 -0.56 -34.98
C LYS A 54 -7.16 -1.45 -35.62
N LEU A 55 -6.76 -2.61 -36.15
CA LEU A 55 -7.68 -3.58 -36.76
C LEU A 55 -8.72 -4.13 -35.78
N VAL A 56 -8.43 -4.13 -34.48
CA VAL A 56 -9.37 -4.56 -33.44
C VAL A 56 -10.35 -3.45 -33.09
N ILE A 57 -9.85 -2.20 -33.03
CA ILE A 57 -10.68 -1.02 -32.77
C ILE A 57 -11.72 -0.83 -33.87
N ASP A 58 -11.31 -0.94 -35.13
CA ASP A 58 -12.19 -0.75 -36.29
C ASP A 58 -13.34 -1.79 -36.35
N THR A 59 -13.20 -2.92 -35.64
CA THR A 59 -14.22 -3.99 -35.59
C THR A 59 -15.18 -3.90 -34.40
N ILE A 60 -14.84 -3.16 -33.35
CA ILE A 60 -15.63 -3.10 -32.11
C ILE A 60 -16.32 -1.73 -32.03
N PRO A 61 -17.66 -1.65 -32.10
CA PRO A 61 -18.37 -0.38 -32.01
C PRO A 61 -18.19 0.25 -30.61
N ASN A 62 -18.23 1.59 -30.55
CA ASN A 62 -18.09 2.36 -29.31
C ASN A 62 -16.78 2.07 -28.54
N LEU A 63 -15.69 1.88 -29.28
CA LEU A 63 -14.33 1.76 -28.77
C LEU A 63 -13.45 2.78 -29.49
N TYR A 64 -12.80 3.67 -28.72
CA TYR A 64 -12.03 4.77 -29.27
C TYR A 64 -10.65 4.83 -28.64
N ILE A 65 -9.68 5.36 -29.37
CA ILE A 65 -8.37 5.67 -28.82
C ILE A 65 -8.51 6.91 -27.95
N SER A 66 -8.08 6.81 -26.71
CA SER A 66 -8.01 7.91 -25.75
C SER A 66 -6.59 8.51 -25.71
N ASN A 67 -5.57 7.65 -25.66
CA ASN A 67 -4.18 8.10 -25.60
C ASN A 67 -3.29 7.19 -26.45
N ASP A 68 -2.52 7.78 -27.36
CA ASP A 68 -1.35 7.15 -28.00
C ASP A 68 -0.10 7.59 -27.23
N ASN A 69 0.29 6.79 -26.24
CA ASN A 69 1.32 7.18 -25.26
C ASN A 69 2.74 6.91 -25.76
N CYS A 70 2.99 5.70 -26.26
CA CYS A 70 4.29 5.29 -26.80
C CYS A 70 4.13 4.08 -27.73
N PRO A 71 5.17 3.66 -28.47
CA PRO A 71 5.09 2.54 -29.41
C PRO A 71 4.58 1.23 -28.79
N ASN A 72 4.75 1.05 -27.48
CA ASN A 72 4.31 -0.15 -26.76
C ASN A 72 3.11 0.07 -25.82
N GLN A 73 2.43 1.22 -25.87
CA GLN A 73 1.29 1.45 -24.99
C GLN A 73 0.27 2.46 -25.53
N VAL A 74 -0.99 2.05 -25.51
CA VAL A 74 -2.15 2.91 -25.79
C VAL A 74 -3.21 2.77 -24.69
N ILE A 75 -4.05 3.78 -24.55
CA ILE A 75 -5.26 3.73 -23.73
C ILE A 75 -6.46 3.86 -24.65
N LEU A 76 -7.42 2.94 -24.51
CA LEU A 76 -8.72 3.01 -25.18
C LEU A 76 -9.80 3.42 -24.19
N CYS A 77 -10.81 4.14 -24.68
CA CYS A 77 -12.06 4.42 -23.98
C CYS A 77 -13.20 3.73 -24.74
N GLY A 78 -14.00 2.93 -24.05
CA GLY A 78 -15.11 2.21 -24.67
C GLY A 78 -16.28 1.98 -23.73
N SER A 79 -17.42 1.59 -24.32
CA SER A 79 -18.60 1.15 -23.55
C SER A 79 -18.32 -0.15 -22.79
N ASN A 80 -19.14 -0.48 -21.80
CA ASN A 80 -19.00 -1.77 -21.09
C ASN A 80 -19.06 -2.96 -22.09
N ALA A 81 -20.01 -2.90 -23.04
CA ALA A 81 -20.16 -3.92 -24.08
C ALA A 81 -18.93 -4.02 -25.00
N ALA A 82 -18.34 -2.89 -25.38
CA ALA A 82 -17.12 -2.88 -26.19
C ALA A 82 -15.93 -3.52 -25.46
N LEU A 83 -15.80 -3.30 -24.15
CA LEU A 83 -14.76 -3.92 -23.34
C LEU A 83 -15.01 -5.41 -23.11
N ASP A 84 -16.26 -5.84 -22.98
CA ASP A 84 -16.64 -7.25 -22.87
C ASP A 84 -16.28 -8.05 -24.13
N GLU A 85 -16.29 -7.42 -25.31
CA GLU A 85 -15.81 -7.99 -26.58
C GLU A 85 -14.28 -7.91 -26.72
N LEU A 86 -13.68 -6.78 -26.34
CA LEU A 86 -12.25 -6.52 -26.49
C LEU A 86 -11.39 -7.39 -25.57
N VAL A 87 -11.75 -7.55 -24.30
CA VAL A 87 -10.93 -8.24 -23.29
C VAL A 87 -10.66 -9.71 -23.66
N PRO A 88 -11.65 -10.52 -24.09
CA PRO A 88 -11.40 -11.87 -24.59
C PRO A 88 -10.41 -11.91 -25.76
N LEU A 89 -10.50 -10.95 -26.69
CA LEU A 89 -9.63 -10.88 -27.86
C LEU A 89 -8.18 -10.50 -27.49
N LEU A 90 -8.00 -9.58 -26.53
CA LEU A 90 -6.68 -9.26 -25.99
C LEU A 90 -6.07 -10.46 -25.27
N LYS A 91 -6.87 -11.21 -24.51
CA LYS A 91 -6.44 -12.44 -23.82
C LYS A 91 -6.03 -13.52 -24.82
N SER A 92 -6.80 -13.76 -25.87
CA SER A 92 -6.47 -14.78 -26.88
C SER A 92 -5.19 -14.44 -27.65
N ARG A 93 -4.88 -13.16 -27.80
CA ARG A 93 -3.65 -12.64 -28.41
C ARG A 93 -2.50 -12.43 -27.42
N GLN A 94 -2.69 -12.78 -26.14
CA GLN A 94 -1.70 -12.64 -25.06
C GLN A 94 -1.17 -11.20 -24.89
N VAL A 95 -2.00 -10.20 -25.16
CA VAL A 95 -1.65 -8.78 -24.99
C VAL A 95 -1.92 -8.36 -23.55
N PHE A 96 -0.91 -7.80 -22.88
CA PHE A 96 -1.07 -7.23 -21.54
C PHE A 96 -2.08 -6.08 -21.55
N HIS A 97 -3.02 -6.10 -20.62
CA HIS A 97 -4.04 -5.07 -20.51
C HIS A 97 -4.51 -4.89 -19.07
N GLN A 98 -4.98 -3.69 -18.75
CA GLN A 98 -5.54 -3.34 -17.45
C GLN A 98 -6.71 -2.38 -17.61
N ILE A 99 -7.88 -2.74 -17.09
CA ILE A 99 -9.02 -1.82 -16.97
C ILE A 99 -8.69 -0.81 -15.87
N LEU A 100 -8.87 0.47 -16.17
CA LEU A 100 -8.55 1.57 -15.27
C LEU A 100 -9.79 1.99 -14.47
N PRO A 101 -9.65 2.44 -13.21
CA PRO A 101 -10.76 2.68 -12.30
C PRO A 101 -11.42 4.07 -12.46
N PHE A 102 -11.60 4.56 -13.69
CA PHE A 102 -12.25 5.86 -13.97
C PHE A 102 -13.20 5.77 -15.17
N GLN A 103 -14.24 6.63 -15.18
CA GLN A 103 -15.41 6.55 -16.07
C GLN A 103 -15.85 7.93 -16.63
N SER A 104 -14.90 8.82 -16.94
CA SER A 104 -15.21 10.19 -17.38
C SER A 104 -15.48 10.36 -18.87
N GLY A 105 -15.11 9.39 -19.72
CA GLY A 105 -15.20 9.51 -21.18
C GLY A 105 -14.27 10.55 -21.84
N PHE A 106 -13.37 11.20 -21.09
CA PHE A 106 -12.41 12.16 -21.67
C PHE A 106 -11.49 11.55 -22.73
N HIS A 107 -11.02 12.42 -23.61
CA HIS A 107 -10.21 12.12 -24.80
C HIS A 107 -10.89 11.15 -25.76
N SER A 108 -12.22 11.16 -25.77
CA SER A 108 -13.02 10.32 -26.65
C SER A 108 -14.36 10.99 -27.02
N PRO A 109 -15.05 10.50 -28.06
CA PRO A 109 -16.36 11.01 -28.46
C PRO A 109 -17.47 10.86 -27.42
N PHE A 110 -17.27 10.11 -26.32
CA PHE A 110 -18.28 9.86 -25.30
C PHE A 110 -18.80 11.13 -24.61
N ILE A 111 -18.04 12.24 -24.66
CA ILE A 111 -18.44 13.52 -24.08
C ILE A 111 -18.68 14.62 -25.12
N ALA A 112 -18.75 14.26 -26.41
CA ALA A 112 -18.92 15.24 -27.50
C ALA A 112 -20.26 15.99 -27.43
N ASP A 113 -21.30 15.37 -26.89
CA ASP A 113 -22.63 15.96 -26.65
C ASP A 113 -22.63 17.02 -25.54
N LYS A 114 -21.58 17.04 -24.71
CA LYS A 114 -21.38 18.03 -23.64
C LYS A 114 -20.41 19.15 -24.03
N LEU A 115 -19.95 19.19 -25.29
CA LEU A 115 -18.97 20.17 -25.75
C LEU A 115 -19.46 21.61 -25.60
N ASP A 116 -20.74 21.88 -25.88
CA ASP A 116 -21.34 23.21 -25.73
C ASP A 116 -21.34 23.67 -24.25
N VAL A 117 -21.55 22.74 -23.32
CA VAL A 117 -21.51 23.01 -21.86
C VAL A 117 -20.07 23.31 -21.42
N ILE A 118 -19.10 22.56 -21.95
CA ILE A 118 -17.67 22.77 -21.70
C ILE A 118 -17.22 24.14 -22.23
N LEU A 119 -17.62 24.49 -23.46
CA LEU A 119 -17.31 25.78 -24.09
C LEU A 119 -17.94 26.95 -23.33
N ALA A 120 -19.21 26.85 -22.93
CA ALA A 120 -19.87 27.85 -22.09
C ALA A 120 -19.17 28.01 -20.73
N GLY A 121 -18.66 26.92 -20.17
CA GLY A 121 -17.82 26.93 -18.98
C GLY A 121 -16.49 27.67 -19.15
N MET A 122 -15.89 27.57 -20.34
CA MET A 122 -14.63 28.23 -20.72
C MET A 122 -14.78 29.74 -21.02
N GLU A 123 -16.00 30.27 -21.19
CA GLU A 123 -16.23 31.72 -21.38
C GLU A 123 -15.70 32.56 -20.22
N LYS A 124 -15.64 31.97 -19.01
CA LYS A 124 -15.15 32.64 -17.79
C LYS A 124 -13.62 32.66 -17.68
N ALA A 125 -12.92 31.89 -18.52
CA ALA A 125 -11.46 31.85 -18.54
C ALA A 125 -10.90 32.91 -19.51
N GLN A 126 -9.96 33.70 -19.00
CA GLN A 126 -9.19 34.65 -19.80
C GLN A 126 -7.92 33.98 -20.32
N PHE A 127 -7.96 33.57 -21.58
CA PHE A 127 -6.80 33.05 -22.31
C PHE A 127 -5.99 34.20 -22.92
N GLN A 128 -4.68 34.05 -22.96
CA GLN A 128 -3.74 34.99 -23.56
C GLN A 128 -2.75 34.24 -24.45
N GLN A 129 -2.04 34.96 -25.31
CA GLN A 129 -1.03 34.36 -26.16
C GLN A 129 0.14 33.83 -25.32
N THR A 130 0.55 32.59 -25.56
CA THR A 130 1.68 31.97 -24.85
C THR A 130 2.99 32.70 -25.13
N LYS A 131 3.76 33.02 -24.08
CA LYS A 131 5.13 33.58 -24.24
C LYS A 131 6.18 32.49 -24.43
N ILE A 132 5.94 31.30 -23.86
CA ILE A 132 6.76 30.12 -24.09
C ILE A 132 5.99 29.19 -25.02
N PRO A 133 6.57 28.75 -26.17
CA PRO A 133 5.87 27.91 -27.13
C PRO A 133 5.26 26.68 -26.46
N LEU A 134 3.93 26.57 -26.52
CA LEU A 134 3.14 25.45 -26.01
C LEU A 134 2.68 24.60 -27.19
N TRP A 135 2.92 23.30 -27.15
CA TRP A 135 2.49 22.36 -28.19
C TRP A 135 1.28 21.55 -27.72
N SER A 136 0.31 21.35 -28.62
CA SER A 136 -0.86 20.53 -28.32
C SER A 136 -0.61 19.07 -28.66
N ALA A 137 -0.99 18.17 -27.74
CA ALA A 137 -1.03 16.74 -28.00
C ALA A 137 -2.19 16.34 -28.92
N THR A 138 -3.09 17.26 -29.26
CA THR A 138 -4.21 17.02 -30.17
C THR A 138 -3.81 17.31 -31.62
N THR A 139 -3.36 18.54 -31.88
CA THR A 139 -3.03 19.00 -33.25
C THR A 139 -1.60 18.67 -33.66
N LEU A 140 -0.71 18.40 -32.69
CA LEU A 140 0.74 18.28 -32.89
C LEU A 140 1.41 19.56 -33.40
N GLU A 141 0.78 20.71 -33.16
CA GLU A 141 1.26 22.03 -33.56
C GLU A 141 1.34 22.94 -32.32
N PRO A 142 2.08 24.07 -32.39
CA PRO A 142 2.01 25.10 -31.37
C PRO A 142 0.58 25.63 -31.17
N TYR A 143 0.24 26.00 -29.94
CA TYR A 143 -1.03 26.63 -29.62
C TYR A 143 -1.23 27.91 -30.44
N PRO A 144 -2.46 28.17 -30.91
CA PRO A 144 -2.77 29.38 -31.65
C PRO A 144 -2.64 30.62 -30.76
N SER A 145 -2.45 31.79 -31.38
CA SER A 145 -2.40 33.08 -30.68
C SER A 145 -3.79 33.69 -30.45
N ASP A 146 -4.80 33.25 -31.20
CA ASP A 146 -6.17 33.74 -31.11
C ASP A 146 -6.93 33.08 -29.95
N GLN A 147 -7.63 33.89 -29.15
CA GLN A 147 -8.32 33.42 -27.94
C GLN A 147 -9.46 32.44 -28.25
N GLU A 148 -10.23 32.67 -29.32
CA GLU A 148 -11.31 31.77 -29.73
C GLU A 148 -10.74 30.44 -30.23
N ALA A 149 -9.66 30.48 -30.99
CA ALA A 149 -8.95 29.28 -31.42
C ALA A 149 -8.35 28.50 -30.24
N ILE A 150 -7.82 29.17 -29.21
CA ILE A 150 -7.35 28.54 -27.97
C ILE A 150 -8.50 27.83 -27.25
N ARG A 151 -9.65 28.50 -27.07
CA ARG A 151 -10.85 27.92 -26.44
C ARG A 151 -11.35 26.70 -27.19
N LYS A 152 -11.42 26.80 -28.52
CA LYS A 152 -11.86 25.70 -29.37
C LYS A 152 -10.93 24.50 -29.25
N LEU A 153 -9.61 24.71 -29.41
CA LEU A 153 -8.61 23.65 -29.28
C LEU A 153 -8.63 23.00 -27.89
N SER A 154 -8.77 23.82 -26.86
CA SER A 154 -8.90 23.41 -25.46
C SER A 154 -10.10 22.49 -25.21
N ALA A 155 -11.25 22.80 -25.80
CA ALA A 155 -12.44 21.97 -25.71
C ALA A 155 -12.31 20.70 -26.56
N GLU A 156 -11.74 20.81 -27.76
CA GLU A 156 -11.44 19.68 -28.64
C GLU A 156 -10.48 18.68 -27.98
N HIS A 157 -9.49 19.15 -27.23
CA HIS A 157 -8.55 18.31 -26.49
C HIS A 157 -9.24 17.35 -25.51
N LEU A 158 -10.41 17.72 -24.97
CA LEU A 158 -11.17 16.86 -24.06
C LEU A 158 -11.93 15.74 -24.78
N ILE A 159 -12.19 15.87 -26.08
CA ILE A 159 -12.98 14.89 -26.86
C ILE A 159 -12.15 14.14 -27.90
N GLN A 160 -10.91 14.58 -28.14
CA GLN A 160 -9.97 13.99 -29.08
C GLN A 160 -8.85 13.22 -28.37
N PRO A 161 -8.24 12.24 -29.04
CA PRO A 161 -7.14 11.46 -28.46
C PRO A 161 -5.92 12.33 -28.14
N VAL A 162 -5.25 12.01 -27.04
CA VAL A 162 -3.94 12.56 -26.70
C VAL A 162 -2.86 11.81 -27.49
N ARG A 163 -2.26 12.47 -28.49
CA ARG A 163 -1.26 11.88 -29.41
C ARG A 163 0.18 12.10 -28.91
N PHE A 164 0.47 11.64 -27.70
CA PHE A 164 1.72 11.93 -26.99
C PHE A 164 2.97 11.33 -27.65
N ARG A 165 2.86 10.13 -28.22
CA ARG A 165 3.95 9.51 -29.01
C ARG A 165 4.35 10.40 -30.18
N GLU A 166 3.38 10.77 -31.03
CA GLU A 166 3.63 11.61 -32.20
C GLU A 166 4.12 13.01 -31.80
N LEU A 167 3.58 13.57 -30.71
CA LEU A 167 4.04 14.84 -30.16
C LEU A 167 5.51 14.77 -29.74
N THR A 168 5.91 13.67 -29.10
CA THR A 168 7.31 13.46 -28.67
C THR A 168 8.26 13.41 -29.86
N ASP A 169 7.87 12.70 -30.93
CA ASP A 169 8.64 12.70 -32.18
C ASP A 169 8.71 14.09 -32.81
N LYS A 170 7.60 14.83 -32.85
CA LYS A 170 7.55 16.20 -33.37
C LYS A 170 8.45 17.17 -32.59
N LEU A 171 8.38 17.15 -31.26
CA LEU A 171 9.25 17.97 -30.42
C LEU A 171 10.73 17.64 -30.65
N TYR A 172 11.05 16.36 -30.85
CA TYR A 172 12.41 15.94 -31.19
C TYR A 172 12.83 16.45 -32.58
N GLU A 173 11.95 16.40 -33.59
CA GLU A 173 12.21 16.98 -34.92
C GLU A 173 12.49 18.49 -34.83
N GLU A 174 11.76 19.21 -33.98
CA GLU A 174 11.92 20.63 -33.67
C GLU A 174 13.15 20.96 -32.80
N GLY A 175 13.97 19.96 -32.50
CA GLY A 175 15.26 20.14 -31.82
C GLY A 175 15.25 19.94 -30.32
N ALA A 176 14.15 19.46 -29.71
CA ALA A 176 14.16 19.04 -28.31
C ALA A 176 15.12 17.85 -28.11
N ARG A 177 16.09 18.00 -27.20
CA ARG A 177 17.05 16.94 -26.83
C ARG A 177 17.06 16.63 -25.34
N CYS A 178 16.50 17.52 -24.52
CA CYS A 178 16.34 17.31 -23.09
C CYS A 178 14.86 17.46 -22.74
N PHE A 179 14.28 16.43 -22.13
CA PHE A 179 12.88 16.37 -21.73
C PHE A 179 12.80 16.34 -20.21
N ILE A 180 12.15 17.33 -19.63
CA ILE A 180 11.96 17.45 -18.18
C ILE A 180 10.49 17.20 -17.87
N GLN A 181 10.19 16.12 -17.15
CA GLN A 181 8.83 15.85 -16.70
C GLN A 181 8.51 16.74 -15.49
N ILE A 182 7.47 17.56 -15.62
CA ILE A 182 6.88 18.34 -14.51
C ILE A 182 5.67 17.58 -13.96
N GLY A 183 5.64 17.36 -12.65
CA GLY A 183 4.60 16.57 -11.97
C GLY A 183 4.91 15.08 -11.87
N THR A 184 3.98 14.34 -11.27
CA THR A 184 4.08 12.90 -11.00
C THR A 184 3.69 12.06 -12.23
N GLY A 185 4.08 10.78 -12.25
CA GLY A 185 3.73 9.84 -13.31
C GLY A 185 4.92 9.28 -14.09
N GLY A 186 4.61 8.58 -15.19
CA GLY A 186 5.57 7.76 -15.95
C GLY A 186 5.94 8.27 -17.34
N LEU A 187 5.77 9.57 -17.64
CA LEU A 187 5.99 10.11 -18.99
C LEU A 187 7.43 9.90 -19.50
N ILE A 188 8.42 9.91 -18.61
CA ILE A 188 9.81 9.60 -18.95
C ILE A 188 9.92 8.24 -19.65
N GLY A 189 9.24 7.21 -19.14
CA GLY A 189 9.27 5.88 -19.76
C GLY A 189 8.64 5.88 -21.16
N PHE A 190 7.61 6.70 -21.40
CA PHE A 190 6.99 6.83 -22.72
C PHE A 190 7.88 7.55 -23.71
N ILE A 191 8.60 8.59 -23.27
CA ILE A 191 9.58 9.30 -24.09
C ILE A 191 10.77 8.37 -24.40
N ASP A 192 11.27 7.63 -23.40
CA ASP A 192 12.36 6.68 -23.56
C ASP A 192 12.01 5.59 -24.58
N ASP A 193 10.77 5.10 -24.54
CA ASP A 193 10.28 4.10 -25.48
C ASP A 193 10.07 4.67 -26.89
N THR A 194 9.55 5.90 -27.00
CA THR A 194 9.31 6.58 -28.29
C THR A 194 10.61 6.95 -29.00
N LEU A 195 11.58 7.51 -28.27
CA LEU A 195 12.84 7.99 -28.82
C LEU A 195 13.96 6.94 -28.75
N LYS A 196 13.62 5.68 -28.49
CA LYS A 196 14.58 4.58 -28.34
C LYS A 196 15.62 4.57 -29.48
N GLY A 197 16.89 4.61 -29.11
CA GLY A 197 18.02 4.62 -30.06
C GLY A 197 18.37 5.99 -30.66
N LYS A 198 17.63 7.05 -30.32
CA LYS A 198 17.98 8.45 -30.63
C LYS A 198 18.80 9.07 -29.49
N ALA A 199 19.48 10.18 -29.75
CA ALA A 199 20.27 10.90 -28.75
C ALA A 199 19.41 11.95 -28.04
N PHE A 200 19.03 11.69 -26.79
CA PHE A 200 18.24 12.59 -25.95
C PHE A 200 18.48 12.26 -24.47
N SER A 201 18.03 13.15 -23.58
CA SER A 201 18.06 12.97 -22.13
C SER A 201 16.68 13.26 -21.53
N THR A 202 16.27 12.42 -20.58
CA THR A 202 15.01 12.55 -19.83
C THR A 202 15.29 12.67 -18.34
N ILE A 203 14.55 13.55 -17.65
CA ILE A 203 14.64 13.66 -16.19
C ILE A 203 13.32 14.12 -15.57
N ALA A 204 12.98 13.55 -14.40
CA ALA A 204 11.82 14.01 -13.63
C ALA A 204 12.23 15.20 -12.78
N SER A 205 11.39 16.23 -12.70
CA SER A 205 11.58 17.32 -11.74
C SER A 205 11.15 16.96 -10.31
N SER A 206 10.30 15.92 -10.15
CA SER A 206 9.86 15.36 -8.88
C SER A 206 10.00 13.85 -8.87
N VAL A 207 10.48 13.26 -7.77
CA VAL A 207 10.43 11.80 -7.54
C VAL A 207 10.17 11.53 -6.06
N ALA A 208 9.41 10.48 -5.76
CA ALA A 208 9.04 10.13 -4.38
C ALA A 208 10.23 9.77 -3.46
N THR A 209 11.42 9.56 -4.02
CA THR A 209 12.63 9.16 -3.29
C THR A 209 13.63 10.29 -3.06
N ARG A 210 13.34 11.51 -3.56
CA ARG A 210 14.20 12.70 -3.42
C ARG A 210 13.41 13.93 -3.00
N SER A 211 14.02 14.82 -2.22
CA SER A 211 13.41 16.14 -1.92
C SER A 211 13.38 16.97 -3.19
N ALA A 212 12.51 17.98 -3.24
CA ALA A 212 12.39 18.84 -4.41
C ALA A 212 13.75 19.49 -4.73
N LEU A 213 14.46 19.99 -3.72
CA LEU A 213 15.75 20.61 -3.93
C LEU A 213 16.82 19.62 -4.43
N ALA A 214 16.90 18.43 -3.85
CA ALA A 214 17.86 17.42 -4.28
C ALA A 214 17.58 16.94 -5.71
N GLN A 215 16.30 16.85 -6.09
CA GLN A 215 15.91 16.51 -7.46
C GLN A 215 16.14 17.68 -8.42
N LEU A 216 15.85 18.92 -8.01
CA LEU A 216 16.14 20.14 -8.79
C LEU A 216 17.64 20.28 -9.07
N GLN A 217 18.50 20.01 -8.08
CA GLN A 217 19.96 19.96 -8.28
C GLN A 217 20.35 18.93 -9.34
N ARG A 218 19.69 17.77 -9.38
CA ARG A 218 19.91 16.77 -10.44
C ARG A 218 19.42 17.25 -11.80
N VAL A 219 18.30 17.96 -11.87
CA VAL A 219 17.82 18.59 -13.12
C VAL A 219 18.82 19.62 -13.62
N VAL A 220 19.29 20.51 -12.74
CA VAL A 220 20.32 21.50 -13.07
C VAL A 220 21.62 20.83 -13.51
N ALA A 221 22.06 19.79 -12.81
CA ALA A 221 23.25 19.02 -13.17
C ALA A 221 23.08 18.30 -14.53
N ALA A 222 21.91 17.71 -14.80
CA ALA A 222 21.62 17.08 -16.08
C ALA A 222 21.64 18.12 -17.22
N LEU A 223 21.02 19.28 -17.03
CA LEU A 223 21.07 20.40 -17.98
C LEU A 223 22.52 20.87 -18.23
N PHE A 224 23.32 20.99 -17.17
CA PHE A 224 24.74 21.34 -17.28
C PHE A 224 25.54 20.29 -18.08
N VAL A 225 25.32 19.00 -17.82
CA VAL A 225 25.96 17.89 -18.56
C VAL A 225 25.58 17.92 -20.04
N GLU A 226 24.34 18.29 -20.36
CA GLU A 226 23.86 18.51 -21.73
C GLU A 226 24.36 19.84 -22.35
N GLY A 227 25.31 20.52 -21.70
CA GLY A 227 25.93 21.75 -22.20
C GLY A 227 25.03 22.98 -22.12
N LYS A 228 23.97 22.96 -21.29
CA LYS A 228 23.10 24.13 -21.06
C LYS A 228 23.60 24.95 -19.89
N THR A 229 23.67 26.26 -20.08
CA THR A 229 23.84 27.21 -18.97
C THR A 229 22.50 27.34 -18.26
N VAL A 230 22.48 27.08 -16.95
CA VAL A 230 21.29 27.29 -16.11
C VAL A 230 21.46 28.61 -15.37
N GLU A 231 20.61 29.59 -15.65
CA GLU A 231 20.58 30.83 -14.88
C GLU A 231 19.95 30.55 -13.51
N LEU A 232 20.70 30.82 -12.46
CA LEU A 232 20.30 30.56 -11.07
C LEU A 232 19.80 31.83 -10.37
N ASP A 233 19.60 32.92 -11.12
CA ASP A 233 19.23 34.23 -10.60
C ASP A 233 17.89 34.20 -9.85
N PHE A 234 16.99 33.30 -10.25
CA PHE A 234 15.71 33.04 -9.57
C PHE A 234 15.87 32.48 -8.16
N LEU A 235 17.06 32.00 -7.76
CA LEU A 235 17.37 31.59 -6.38
C LEU A 235 17.83 32.78 -5.52
N GLU A 236 17.91 34.00 -6.10
CA GLU A 236 18.47 35.24 -5.52
C GLU A 236 19.73 35.05 -4.66
N VAL A 237 20.56 34.07 -5.02
CA VAL A 237 21.89 33.93 -4.44
C VAL A 237 22.73 35.00 -5.11
N GLN A 238 22.87 36.17 -4.47
CA GLN A 238 23.83 37.17 -4.94
C GLN A 238 25.17 36.48 -5.08
N ASN A 239 25.71 36.48 -6.31
CA ASN A 239 27.06 36.05 -6.60
C ASN A 239 28.02 36.99 -5.84
N GLN A 240 28.25 36.72 -4.56
CA GLN A 240 29.37 37.27 -3.80
C GLN A 240 30.67 36.60 -4.26
N SER A 241 30.89 36.61 -5.57
CA SER A 241 32.23 36.60 -6.11
C SER A 241 32.84 37.94 -5.70
N LYS A 242 33.35 38.01 -4.46
CA LYS A 242 34.54 38.82 -4.21
C LYS A 242 35.51 38.34 -5.27
N LYS A 243 35.78 39.18 -6.28
CA LYS A 243 36.94 39.02 -7.14
C LYS A 243 38.13 38.83 -6.21
N SER A 244 38.49 37.59 -5.96
CA SER A 244 39.74 37.30 -5.28
C SER A 244 40.79 37.82 -6.26
N LEU A 245 41.43 38.92 -5.88
CA LEU A 245 42.67 39.42 -6.49
C LEU A 245 43.85 38.46 -6.21
N GLY A 246 43.58 37.23 -5.80
CA GLY A 246 44.56 36.16 -5.81
C GLY A 246 44.95 35.87 -7.25
N LYS A 247 46.25 35.94 -7.54
CA LYS A 247 46.85 35.47 -8.79
C LYS A 247 46.14 34.19 -9.21
N GLY A 248 45.36 34.26 -10.30
CA GLY A 248 44.74 33.09 -10.88
C GLY A 248 45.81 32.03 -11.03
N ILE A 249 45.63 30.89 -10.36
CA ILE A 249 46.59 29.81 -10.45
C ILE A 249 46.52 29.34 -11.90
N LYS A 250 47.63 29.47 -12.63
CA LYS A 250 47.75 28.89 -13.96
C LYS A 250 47.81 27.37 -13.75
N LEU A 251 46.65 26.74 -13.82
CA LEU A 251 46.50 25.29 -13.70
C LEU A 251 47.22 24.63 -14.89
N GLN A 252 48.45 24.15 -14.69
CA GLN A 252 48.95 23.03 -15.50
C GLN A 252 48.40 21.74 -14.90
N LEU A 253 47.35 21.23 -15.52
CA LEU A 253 47.09 19.78 -15.60
C LEU A 253 46.41 19.40 -16.92
N GLY A 254 45.98 20.37 -17.72
CA GLY A 254 44.66 20.21 -18.30
C GLY A 254 43.52 20.26 -17.26
N SER A 255 43.69 19.92 -15.97
CA SER A 255 43.12 20.58 -14.76
C SER A 255 43.38 19.85 -13.40
N PRO A 256 43.95 20.48 -12.34
CA PRO A 256 44.25 19.95 -10.99
C PRO A 256 43.03 19.46 -10.26
N ILE A 257 43.17 18.25 -9.71
CA ILE A 257 42.23 17.66 -8.77
C ILE A 257 42.30 18.48 -7.48
N ILE A 258 41.23 19.21 -7.20
CA ILE A 258 40.98 19.76 -5.88
C ILE A 258 40.64 18.58 -4.96
N ARG A 259 41.48 18.34 -3.96
CA ARG A 259 41.11 17.55 -2.78
C ARG A 259 40.87 18.52 -1.63
N ASP A 260 39.85 18.21 -0.85
CA ASP A 260 39.28 19.01 0.23
C ASP A 260 38.52 20.26 -0.20
N PHE A 261 37.29 20.03 -0.66
CA PHE A 261 36.24 21.04 -0.53
C PHE A 261 35.72 21.06 0.90
N LYS A 262 36.44 21.72 1.81
CA LYS A 262 35.95 21.87 3.18
C LYS A 262 34.69 22.72 3.21
N GLU A 263 34.59 23.72 2.32
CA GLU A 263 33.42 24.60 2.15
C GLU A 263 32.24 23.88 1.48
N ILE A 264 32.46 23.02 0.47
CA ILE A 264 31.38 22.16 -0.07
C ILE A 264 31.03 21.06 0.93
N LYS A 265 31.96 20.54 1.73
CA LYS A 265 31.61 19.65 2.85
C LYS A 265 30.83 20.37 3.94
N THR A 266 31.06 21.66 4.21
CA THR A 266 30.24 22.42 5.16
C THR A 266 28.87 22.77 4.56
N LEU A 267 28.79 23.05 3.25
CA LEU A 267 27.53 23.21 2.51
C LEU A 267 26.74 21.90 2.33
N ALA A 268 27.45 20.77 2.18
CA ALA A 268 26.88 19.42 2.08
C ALA A 268 26.53 18.86 3.46
N GLN A 269 27.25 19.23 4.52
CA GLN A 269 26.87 18.94 5.91
C GLN A 269 25.68 19.80 6.35
N SER A 270 25.49 20.99 5.78
CA SER A 270 24.23 21.73 5.93
C SER A 270 23.06 21.13 5.12
N PHE A 271 23.31 20.06 4.33
CA PHE A 271 22.32 19.34 3.56
C PHE A 271 22.51 17.81 3.63
N GLU A 272 22.69 17.25 4.84
CA GLU A 272 22.55 15.80 5.05
C GLU A 272 21.06 15.41 5.16
N LEU A 273 20.50 15.05 4.00
CA LEU A 273 19.55 13.95 3.67
C LEU A 273 18.41 13.53 4.64
N SER A 274 18.05 14.31 5.65
CA SER A 274 16.98 13.96 6.62
C SER A 274 15.71 14.82 6.50
N LYS A 275 15.55 15.52 5.37
CA LYS A 275 14.37 16.35 5.09
C LYS A 275 13.78 16.00 3.72
N GLN A 276 13.05 14.89 3.67
CA GLN A 276 12.04 14.61 2.65
C GLN A 276 10.68 14.49 3.34
N ASN A 277 10.29 15.54 4.06
CA ASN A 277 8.92 15.65 4.51
C ASN A 277 8.05 15.95 3.29
N ASN A 278 7.19 14.97 2.99
CA ASN A 278 5.98 15.13 2.19
C ASN A 278 5.15 16.27 2.76
N ILE A 279 5.33 17.47 2.20
CA ILE A 279 4.32 18.51 2.27
C ILE A 279 3.09 17.93 1.58
N SER A 280 2.05 17.70 2.38
CA SER A 280 0.71 17.40 1.91
C SER A 280 0.08 18.75 1.58
N ALA A 281 -0.19 19.04 0.33
CA ALA A 281 -1.48 18.75 -0.28
C ALA A 281 -2.64 19.16 0.61
N THR A 282 -2.81 20.44 0.87
CA THR A 282 -4.16 20.95 1.10
C THR A 282 -4.89 21.03 -0.25
N GLY A 283 -5.14 19.86 -0.85
CA GLY A 283 -6.13 19.67 -1.90
C GLY A 283 -7.31 18.93 -1.28
N ALA A 284 -8.44 19.62 -1.11
CA ALA A 284 -9.68 18.99 -0.67
C ALA A 284 -10.04 17.86 -1.65
N LYS A 285 -9.92 16.59 -1.25
CA LYS A 285 -10.27 15.45 -2.10
C LYS A 285 -11.75 15.53 -2.47
N THR A 286 -12.02 15.93 -3.70
CA THR A 286 -13.21 15.49 -4.42
C THR A 286 -12.95 14.04 -4.88
N GLY A 287 -14.00 13.24 -4.95
CA GLY A 287 -13.98 11.78 -5.08
C GLY A 287 -13.49 11.23 -6.43
N HIS A 288 -12.98 12.06 -7.35
CA HIS A 288 -12.59 11.61 -8.68
C HIS A 288 -11.06 11.50 -8.89
N PRO A 289 -10.51 10.35 -9.35
CA PRO A 289 -9.07 10.13 -9.54
C PRO A 289 -8.31 11.14 -10.40
N LEU A 290 -8.94 11.69 -11.44
CA LEU A 290 -8.37 12.78 -12.27
C LEU A 290 -8.16 14.07 -11.47
N VAL A 291 -9.11 14.43 -10.60
CA VAL A 291 -8.97 15.61 -9.73
C VAL A 291 -7.94 15.35 -8.66
N GLN A 292 -7.85 14.11 -8.17
CA GLN A 292 -6.81 13.71 -7.24
C GLN A 292 -5.41 13.81 -7.87
N ALA A 293 -5.19 13.31 -9.08
CA ALA A 293 -3.91 13.42 -9.78
C ALA A 293 -3.52 14.89 -10.05
N PHE A 294 -4.52 15.73 -10.38
CA PHE A 294 -4.33 17.17 -10.52
C PHE A 294 -3.97 17.83 -9.18
N GLN A 295 -4.70 17.52 -8.10
CA GLN A 295 -4.43 18.03 -6.76
C GLN A 295 -3.08 17.57 -6.23
N GLU A 296 -2.66 16.33 -6.50
CA GLU A 296 -1.34 15.80 -6.16
C GLU A 296 -0.23 16.57 -6.89
N ASN A 297 -0.43 16.94 -8.16
CA ASN A 297 0.52 17.80 -8.88
C ASN A 297 0.54 19.25 -8.34
N ILE A 298 -0.61 19.84 -8.04
CA ILE A 298 -0.69 21.19 -7.43
C ILE A 298 -0.08 21.18 -6.03
N THR A 299 -0.30 20.12 -5.27
CA THR A 299 0.35 19.89 -3.98
C THR A 299 1.86 19.91 -4.14
N ASP A 300 2.37 19.09 -5.04
CA ASP A 300 3.81 18.97 -5.23
C ASP A 300 4.38 20.32 -5.68
N MET A 301 3.63 21.10 -6.46
CA MET A 301 4.01 22.49 -6.79
C MET A 301 4.02 23.41 -5.56
N ILE A 302 3.00 23.36 -4.69
CA ILE A 302 2.93 24.15 -3.44
C ILE A 302 4.06 23.75 -2.50
N ARG A 303 4.32 22.45 -2.36
CA ARG A 303 5.45 21.86 -1.64
C ARG A 303 6.78 22.40 -2.14
N MET A 304 6.99 22.36 -3.47
CA MET A 304 8.19 22.89 -4.10
C MET A 304 8.33 24.40 -3.82
N GLN A 305 7.23 25.16 -3.89
CA GLN A 305 7.24 26.59 -3.59
C GLN A 305 7.54 26.87 -2.11
N GLU A 306 6.97 26.11 -1.17
CA GLU A 306 7.22 26.24 0.27
C GLU A 306 8.67 25.88 0.63
N GLU A 307 9.23 24.81 0.02
CA GLU A 307 10.65 24.44 0.15
C GLU A 307 11.58 25.53 -0.43
N VAL A 308 11.19 26.20 -1.52
CA VAL A 308 11.95 27.32 -2.11
C VAL A 308 11.80 28.62 -1.29
N LEU A 309 10.60 28.91 -0.77
CA LEU A 309 10.32 30.06 0.10
C LEU A 309 11.03 29.96 1.46
N THR A 310 11.09 28.77 2.04
CA THR A 310 11.87 28.53 3.27
C THR A 310 13.37 28.69 3.06
N LEU A 311 13.89 28.50 1.85
CA LEU A 311 15.28 28.84 1.49
C LEU A 311 15.51 30.36 1.43
N PHE A 312 14.55 31.14 0.92
CA PHE A 312 14.62 32.61 0.94
C PHE A 312 14.55 33.18 2.36
N GLN A 313 13.72 32.58 3.22
CA GLN A 313 13.52 33.02 4.60
C GLN A 313 14.69 32.64 5.53
N ASN A 314 15.43 31.57 5.25
CA ASN A 314 16.60 31.13 6.03
C ASN A 314 17.95 31.71 5.53
N ARG A 315 17.96 32.92 4.94
CA ARG A 315 19.20 33.65 4.65
C ARG A 315 20.04 33.81 5.93
N PRO A 316 21.38 33.70 5.89
CA PRO A 316 22.21 34.13 7.01
C PRO A 316 22.04 35.63 7.19
N GLU A 317 21.41 36.05 8.30
CA GLU A 317 21.26 37.46 8.66
C GLU A 317 22.65 38.11 8.86
N ILE A 318 22.93 39.13 8.06
CA ILE A 318 23.88 40.18 8.43
C ILE A 318 23.15 41.07 9.43
N THR A 319 23.70 41.16 10.63
CA THR A 319 23.16 41.93 11.75
C THR A 319 22.94 43.39 11.35
N VAL A 320 21.69 43.84 11.38
CA VAL A 320 21.35 45.27 11.46
C VAL A 320 20.56 45.46 12.74
N LEU A 321 21.15 46.18 13.69
CA LEU A 321 20.53 46.57 14.95
C LEU A 321 19.27 47.40 14.67
N LYS A 322 18.11 46.91 15.13
CA LYS A 322 16.91 47.72 15.36
C LYS A 322 16.28 47.37 16.71
N PRO A 323 15.59 48.34 17.35
CA PRO A 323 15.52 48.46 18.79
C PRO A 323 14.56 47.46 19.43
N ALA A 324 14.87 47.12 20.67
CA ALA A 324 14.22 46.11 21.49
C ALA A 324 12.72 46.34 21.70
N MET A 325 11.95 45.28 21.49
CA MET A 325 10.79 44.97 22.31
C MET A 325 11.10 43.71 23.13
N PRO A 326 10.62 43.60 24.37
CA PRO A 326 10.97 42.50 25.24
C PRO A 326 10.15 41.26 24.87
N GLU A 327 10.79 40.24 24.29
CA GLU A 327 10.21 38.91 24.16
C GLU A 327 11.01 37.89 24.98
N ILE A 328 10.26 37.10 25.73
CA ILE A 328 10.72 36.03 26.59
C ILE A 328 11.32 34.93 25.70
N SER A 329 12.59 34.61 25.91
CA SER A 329 13.35 33.63 25.13
C SER A 329 12.89 32.19 25.45
N VAL A 330 11.86 31.70 24.76
CA VAL A 330 11.64 30.25 24.66
C VAL A 330 12.59 29.75 23.57
N ASN A 331 13.42 28.75 23.90
CA ASN A 331 14.28 28.11 22.93
C ASN A 331 13.36 27.50 21.85
N LYS A 332 13.43 28.01 20.61
CA LYS A 332 12.41 27.71 19.58
C LYS A 332 12.32 26.21 19.23
N HIS A 333 13.38 25.44 19.52
CA HIS A 333 13.46 24.01 19.27
C HIS A 333 13.94 23.24 20.50
N PHE A 334 13.47 22.02 20.66
CA PHE A 334 13.88 21.07 21.69
C PHE A 334 13.93 19.65 21.12
N SER A 335 14.59 18.73 21.82
CA SER A 335 14.66 17.34 21.37
C SER A 335 14.87 16.37 22.53
N LYS A 336 14.33 15.16 22.42
CA LYS A 336 14.47 14.10 23.42
C LYS A 336 14.73 12.76 22.74
N LEU A 337 15.73 12.03 23.20
CA LEU A 337 15.95 10.66 22.74
C LEU A 337 14.88 9.74 23.37
N LEU A 338 14.14 9.02 22.54
CA LEU A 338 13.33 7.88 22.95
C LEU A 338 14.15 6.61 22.78
N TYR A 339 14.27 5.87 23.87
CA TYR A 339 14.86 4.55 23.88
C TYR A 339 13.87 3.61 24.55
N ILE A 340 13.19 2.80 23.75
CA ILE A 340 12.10 1.91 24.19
C ILE A 340 12.49 0.47 23.85
N ASN A 341 12.52 -0.39 24.85
CA ASN A 341 12.78 -1.82 24.69
C ASN A 341 11.96 -2.61 25.71
N LEU A 342 11.92 -3.93 25.55
CA LEU A 342 11.13 -4.82 26.42
C LEU A 342 11.72 -4.99 27.82
N ASP A 343 13.00 -4.65 28.06
CA ASP A 343 13.59 -4.72 29.39
C ASP A 343 13.10 -3.57 30.28
N THR A 344 12.95 -2.38 29.70
CA THR A 344 12.51 -1.16 30.39
C THR A 344 11.00 -0.91 30.27
N HIS A 345 10.36 -1.46 29.23
CA HIS A 345 8.94 -1.35 28.94
C HIS A 345 8.33 -2.75 28.75
N PRO A 346 8.41 -3.64 29.77
CA PRO A 346 8.02 -5.05 29.62
C PRO A 346 6.56 -5.24 29.25
N TYR A 347 5.69 -4.29 29.62
CA TYR A 347 4.27 -4.31 29.26
C TYR A 347 4.00 -4.28 27.76
N LEU A 348 4.94 -3.83 26.91
CA LEU A 348 4.77 -3.84 25.46
C LEU A 348 4.66 -5.26 24.88
N ILE A 349 5.03 -6.30 25.63
CA ILE A 349 4.76 -7.68 25.22
C ILE A 349 3.26 -7.98 25.14
N ASP A 350 2.45 -7.28 25.94
CA ASP A 350 0.99 -7.39 25.92
C ASP A 350 0.36 -6.56 24.80
N HIS A 351 1.14 -5.77 24.07
CA HIS A 351 0.73 -5.15 22.80
C HIS A 351 1.44 -5.85 21.62
N SER A 352 1.36 -7.18 21.61
CA SER A 352 1.83 -8.05 20.53
C SER A 352 0.72 -8.31 19.51
N LEU A 353 0.98 -8.04 18.24
CA LEU A 353 -0.02 -8.24 17.16
C LEU A 353 -0.27 -9.73 16.86
N LEU A 354 0.61 -10.62 17.30
CA LEU A 354 0.58 -12.05 17.00
C LEU A 354 0.63 -12.89 18.28
N ARG A 355 -0.37 -13.75 18.44
CA ARG A 355 -0.40 -14.74 19.52
C ARG A 355 0.56 -15.88 19.23
N GLN A 356 1.42 -16.18 20.20
CA GLN A 356 2.34 -17.31 20.15
C GLN A 356 2.22 -18.18 21.40
N PRO A 357 2.74 -19.43 21.38
CA PRO A 357 2.74 -20.28 22.56
C PRO A 357 3.35 -19.58 23.77
N LYS A 358 2.82 -19.84 24.96
CA LYS A 358 3.38 -19.29 26.20
C LYS A 358 4.85 -19.70 26.33
N GLY A 359 5.72 -18.73 26.57
CA GLY A 359 7.17 -18.95 26.65
C GLY A 359 7.89 -19.11 25.30
N TRP A 360 7.28 -18.66 24.19
CA TRP A 360 7.92 -18.69 22.87
C TRP A 360 9.28 -17.95 22.88
N PRO A 361 10.38 -18.55 22.40
CA PRO A 361 11.73 -17.99 22.58
C PRO A 361 12.06 -16.82 21.64
N HIS A 362 11.34 -16.69 20.52
CA HIS A 362 11.62 -15.66 19.52
C HIS A 362 10.57 -14.55 19.54
N VAL A 363 10.81 -13.52 20.35
CA VAL A 363 9.87 -12.40 20.54
C VAL A 363 9.52 -11.69 19.23
N SER A 364 10.39 -11.70 18.21
CA SER A 364 10.08 -11.14 16.89
C SER A 364 8.94 -11.85 16.16
N ASP A 365 8.59 -13.09 16.54
CA ASP A 365 7.41 -13.78 16.02
C ASP A 365 6.09 -13.34 16.68
N MET A 366 6.15 -12.58 17.78
CA MET A 366 4.98 -12.00 18.43
C MET A 366 4.61 -10.61 17.88
N GLU A 367 5.57 -9.94 17.23
CA GLU A 367 5.47 -8.54 16.81
C GLU A 367 4.92 -7.62 17.93
N PRO A 368 5.68 -7.45 19.03
CA PRO A 368 5.36 -6.42 20.02
C PRO A 368 5.59 -5.05 19.37
N VAL A 369 4.59 -4.19 19.44
CA VAL A 369 4.59 -2.87 18.80
C VAL A 369 4.24 -1.81 19.83
N ILE A 370 4.85 -0.63 19.73
CA ILE A 370 4.44 0.52 20.55
C ILE A 370 3.04 0.98 20.07
N PRO A 371 2.01 0.97 20.93
CA PRO A 371 0.69 1.46 20.55
C PRO A 371 0.77 2.94 20.17
N MET A 372 -0.03 3.36 19.20
CA MET A 372 -0.13 4.77 18.80
C MET A 372 -0.41 5.68 20.00
N THR A 373 -1.19 5.18 20.96
CA THR A 373 -1.59 5.93 22.16
C THR A 373 -0.46 6.22 23.12
N MET A 374 0.47 5.27 23.28
CA MET A 374 1.69 5.51 24.04
C MET A 374 2.54 6.61 23.39
N ILE A 375 2.59 6.66 22.06
CA ILE A 375 3.44 7.62 21.34
C ILE A 375 2.96 9.05 21.54
N PHE A 376 1.67 9.33 21.36
CA PHE A 376 1.21 10.70 21.54
C PHE A 376 1.26 11.15 23.00
N GLU A 377 1.12 10.24 23.98
CA GLU A 377 1.39 10.57 25.38
C GLU A 377 2.85 10.96 25.59
N LEU A 378 3.79 10.20 25.01
CA LEU A 378 5.21 10.52 25.10
C LEU A 378 5.53 11.86 24.43
N LEU A 379 4.90 12.18 23.30
CA LEU A 379 5.04 13.49 22.65
C LEU A 379 4.50 14.61 23.53
N ALA A 380 3.30 14.43 24.10
CA ALA A 380 2.66 15.40 24.97
C ALA A 380 3.48 15.66 26.25
N GLU A 381 3.96 14.60 26.91
CA GLU A 381 4.87 14.67 28.07
C GLU A 381 6.19 15.36 27.72
N THR A 382 6.71 15.11 26.51
CA THR A 382 7.95 15.75 26.05
C THR A 382 7.78 17.25 25.88
N ALA A 383 6.65 17.72 25.34
CA ALA A 383 6.36 19.15 25.27
C ALA A 383 6.10 19.77 26.65
N GLN A 384 5.33 19.09 27.50
CA GLN A 384 5.00 19.57 28.85
C GLN A 384 6.26 19.74 29.72
N ALA A 385 7.25 18.85 29.58
CA ALA A 385 8.51 18.92 30.33
C ALA A 385 9.32 20.19 30.06
N GLU A 386 9.17 20.81 28.89
CA GLU A 386 9.86 22.05 28.51
C GLU A 386 9.22 23.30 29.15
N ILE A 387 7.95 23.24 29.56
CA ILE A 387 7.23 24.36 30.19
C ILE A 387 6.59 23.90 31.51
N PRO A 388 7.38 23.80 32.60
CA PRO A 388 6.89 23.38 33.91
C PRO A 388 5.71 24.20 34.40
N GLY A 389 4.76 23.55 35.09
CA GLY A 389 3.55 24.20 35.60
C GLY A 389 2.41 24.36 34.59
N THR A 390 2.57 23.81 33.38
CA THR A 390 1.50 23.67 32.40
C THR A 390 0.96 22.23 32.38
N HIS A 391 -0.22 22.07 31.79
CA HIS A 391 -0.87 20.78 31.54
C HIS A 391 -1.12 20.61 30.04
N VAL A 392 -1.15 19.36 29.58
CA VAL A 392 -1.54 19.02 28.20
C VAL A 392 -3.04 19.27 28.05
N HIS A 393 -3.39 20.27 27.25
CA HIS A 393 -4.79 20.56 26.95
C HIS A 393 -5.25 19.82 25.69
N LYS A 394 -4.44 19.84 24.63
CA LYS A 394 -4.83 19.25 23.35
C LYS A 394 -3.67 18.58 22.63
N ILE A 395 -3.93 17.44 22.00
CA ILE A 395 -3.05 16.77 21.04
C ILE A 395 -3.78 16.80 19.69
N MET A 396 -3.18 17.39 18.67
CA MET A 396 -3.82 17.67 17.39
C MET A 396 -3.03 17.06 16.24
N ASN A 397 -3.71 16.80 15.12
CA ASN A 397 -3.13 16.37 13.86
C ASN A 397 -2.23 15.13 13.99
N VAL A 398 -2.59 14.20 14.88
CA VAL A 398 -1.82 12.99 15.14
C VAL A 398 -1.84 12.10 13.90
N SER A 399 -0.66 11.80 13.37
CA SER A 399 -0.50 10.87 12.26
C SER A 399 0.56 9.83 12.60
N VAL A 400 0.26 8.55 12.35
CA VAL A 400 1.22 7.45 12.49
C VAL A 400 1.43 6.80 11.12
N PHE A 401 2.69 6.76 10.70
CA PHE A 401 3.08 6.33 9.36
C PHE A 401 3.57 4.88 9.33
N GLN A 402 4.15 4.41 10.44
CA GLN A 402 4.76 3.09 10.55
C GLN A 402 4.57 2.48 11.93
N TRP A 403 4.41 1.16 11.95
CA TRP A 403 4.44 0.38 13.18
C TRP A 403 5.83 0.43 13.81
N MET A 404 5.90 0.70 15.11
CA MET A 404 7.14 0.77 15.87
C MET A 404 7.37 -0.55 16.61
N ASN A 405 7.85 -1.56 15.88
CA ASN A 405 8.14 -2.88 16.44
C ASN A 405 9.32 -2.81 17.43
N VAL A 406 9.12 -3.34 18.63
CA VAL A 406 10.08 -3.33 19.75
C VAL A 406 10.69 -4.70 20.07
N ALA A 407 10.58 -5.67 19.15
CA ALA A 407 11.34 -6.91 19.25
C ALA A 407 12.86 -6.65 19.22
N LYS A 408 13.26 -5.48 18.71
CA LYS A 408 14.58 -4.86 18.92
C LYS A 408 14.36 -3.49 19.57
N PRO A 409 15.35 -2.96 20.33
CA PRO A 409 15.24 -1.63 20.89
C PRO A 409 14.86 -0.58 19.84
N PHE A 410 13.81 0.18 20.12
CA PHE A 410 13.37 1.32 19.33
C PHE A 410 14.07 2.58 19.84
N GLU A 411 14.96 3.12 19.01
CA GLU A 411 15.77 4.28 19.33
C GLU A 411 15.57 5.38 18.29
N LYS A 412 14.88 6.45 18.69
CA LYS A 412 14.57 7.61 17.84
C LYS A 412 14.53 8.90 18.63
N THR A 413 14.95 10.00 18.01
CA THR A 413 14.87 11.33 18.62
C THR A 413 13.54 11.99 18.29
N VAL A 414 12.78 12.40 19.31
CA VAL A 414 11.68 13.36 19.15
C VAL A 414 12.28 14.73 18.92
N LYS A 415 11.83 15.42 17.87
CA LYS A 415 12.17 16.82 17.59
C LYS A 415 10.94 17.67 17.81
N GLY A 416 11.05 18.72 18.62
CA GLY A 416 9.98 19.67 18.91
C GLY A 416 10.31 21.07 18.42
N GLU A 417 9.31 21.78 17.91
CA GLU A 417 9.37 23.18 17.50
C GLU A 417 8.19 23.96 18.10
N TRP A 418 8.47 25.01 18.88
CA TRP A 418 7.44 25.90 19.40
C TRP A 418 6.92 26.83 18.28
N ARG A 419 5.63 26.70 17.96
CA ARG A 419 4.88 27.57 17.02
C ARG A 419 4.33 28.82 17.72
N SER A 420 4.05 28.71 19.00
CA SER A 420 3.68 29.80 19.90
C SER A 420 4.09 29.43 21.34
N PRO A 421 3.96 30.32 22.35
CA PRO A 421 4.44 30.06 23.71
C PRO A 421 3.96 28.75 24.34
N ASN A 422 2.76 28.27 23.98
CA ASN A 422 2.19 27.03 24.52
C ASN A 422 1.80 26.02 23.43
N HIS A 423 2.24 26.21 22.20
CA HIS A 423 1.90 25.33 21.08
C HIS A 423 3.16 24.80 20.41
N ALA A 424 3.39 23.49 20.48
CA ALA A 424 4.54 22.83 19.87
C ALA A 424 4.13 21.82 18.80
N TYR A 425 4.86 21.79 17.69
CA TYR A 425 4.85 20.66 16.75
C TYR A 425 5.95 19.67 17.15
N LEU A 426 5.63 18.38 17.26
CA LEU A 426 6.60 17.33 17.53
C LEU A 426 6.59 16.24 16.46
N ASP A 427 7.77 15.72 16.18
CA ASP A 427 8.00 14.74 15.12
C ASP A 427 8.96 13.63 15.59
N ILE A 428 8.59 12.39 15.28
CA ILE A 428 9.44 11.22 15.31
C ILE A 428 9.61 10.78 13.86
N GLU A 429 10.78 11.08 13.31
CA GLU A 429 11.08 10.96 11.88
C GLU A 429 10.67 9.60 11.29
N ASN A 430 9.76 9.61 10.30
CA ASN A 430 9.14 8.45 9.62
C ASN A 430 8.13 7.63 10.43
N PHE A 431 7.87 7.96 11.70
CA PHE A 431 7.01 7.15 12.57
C PHE A 431 5.72 7.87 12.95
N ALA A 432 5.82 9.07 13.55
CA ALA A 432 4.65 9.79 14.05
C ALA A 432 4.90 11.29 14.16
N ASN A 433 3.83 12.08 14.06
CA ASN A 433 3.84 13.48 14.43
C ASN A 433 2.55 13.88 15.16
N ALA A 434 2.64 14.97 15.92
CA ALA A 434 1.51 15.57 16.61
C ALA A 434 1.81 17.04 16.94
N GLU A 435 0.76 17.83 17.08
CA GLU A 435 0.80 19.18 17.64
C GLU A 435 0.27 19.15 19.07
N ILE A 436 0.98 19.77 20.01
CA ILE A 436 0.66 19.78 21.44
C ILE A 436 0.35 21.20 21.87
N LEU A 437 -0.85 21.40 22.40
CA LEU A 437 -1.27 22.64 23.04
C LEU A 437 -1.26 22.46 24.56
N LEU A 438 -0.46 23.29 25.22
CA LEU A 438 -0.36 23.36 26.67
C LEU A 438 -1.25 24.48 27.21
N ALA A 439 -1.72 24.33 28.45
CA ALA A 439 -2.50 25.35 29.14
C ALA A 439 -2.08 25.45 30.61
N SER A 440 -2.24 26.64 31.20
CA SER A 440 -1.98 26.86 32.63
C SER A 440 -3.11 26.35 33.54
N SER A 441 -4.29 26.07 32.97
CA SER A 441 -5.45 25.54 33.69
C SER A 441 -6.32 24.69 32.77
N ALA A 442 -6.96 23.66 33.32
CA ALA A 442 -7.90 22.84 32.55
C ALA A 442 -9.14 23.65 32.13
N PRO A 443 -9.56 23.57 30.85
CA PRO A 443 -10.77 24.24 30.39
C PRO A 443 -12.02 23.54 30.93
N ALA A 444 -13.14 24.27 30.94
CA ALA A 444 -14.44 23.67 31.22
C ALA A 444 -14.86 22.76 30.05
N ALA A 445 -15.32 21.55 30.36
CA ALA A 445 -15.83 20.63 29.36
C ALA A 445 -17.14 21.14 28.74
N PRO A 446 -17.28 21.15 27.40
CA PRO A 446 -18.55 21.42 26.76
C PRO A 446 -19.51 20.24 26.96
N VAL A 447 -20.80 20.49 26.69
CA VAL A 447 -21.81 19.41 26.70
C VAL A 447 -21.70 18.63 25.39
N PHE A 448 -21.36 17.35 25.48
CA PHE A 448 -21.36 16.44 24.33
C PHE A 448 -22.70 15.72 24.25
N ASN A 449 -23.44 15.94 23.16
CA ASN A 449 -24.63 15.16 22.86
C ASN A 449 -24.23 13.90 22.09
N VAL A 450 -24.17 12.78 22.78
CA VAL A 450 -23.70 11.49 22.23
C VAL A 450 -24.89 10.57 21.97
N SER A 451 -25.03 10.09 20.74
CA SER A 451 -26.03 9.09 20.36
C SER A 451 -25.38 7.97 19.56
N VAL A 452 -25.58 6.73 20.01
CA VAL A 452 -25.08 5.52 19.34
C VAL A 452 -26.09 4.95 18.33
N GLY A 453 -27.17 5.68 18.03
CA GLY A 453 -28.25 5.21 17.15
C GLY A 453 -29.18 4.21 17.84
N ASP A 454 -29.85 3.39 17.03
CA ASP A 454 -30.78 2.36 17.51
C ASP A 454 -30.01 1.23 18.19
N LEU A 455 -30.50 0.76 19.33
CA LEU A 455 -29.84 -0.31 20.09
C LEU A 455 -29.97 -1.66 19.37
N LEU A 456 -28.85 -2.38 19.33
CA LEU A 456 -28.73 -3.72 18.80
C LEU A 456 -28.68 -4.72 19.95
N SER A 457 -29.35 -5.86 19.79
CA SER A 457 -29.33 -6.97 20.77
C SER A 457 -28.02 -7.77 20.66
N ILE A 458 -26.89 -7.12 20.95
CA ILE A 458 -25.54 -7.71 20.93
C ILE A 458 -24.92 -7.57 22.32
N GLU A 459 -24.59 -8.71 22.93
CA GLU A 459 -23.89 -8.77 24.22
C GLU A 459 -22.54 -9.47 24.06
N ARG A 460 -21.51 -8.99 24.76
CA ARG A 460 -20.20 -9.63 24.80
C ARG A 460 -19.58 -9.46 26.18
N THR A 461 -19.07 -10.56 26.72
CA THR A 461 -18.28 -10.53 27.97
C THR A 461 -16.85 -10.05 27.70
N PRO A 462 -16.15 -9.44 28.66
CA PRO A 462 -14.73 -9.09 28.52
C PRO A 462 -13.87 -10.26 28.08
N GLU A 463 -14.11 -11.44 28.62
CA GLU A 463 -13.40 -12.67 28.27
C GLU A 463 -13.58 -13.03 26.79
N GLU A 464 -14.81 -12.93 26.26
CA GLU A 464 -15.07 -13.18 24.85
C GLU A 464 -14.46 -12.12 23.93
N ILE A 465 -14.46 -10.85 24.36
CA ILE A 465 -13.83 -9.75 23.61
C ILE A 465 -12.35 -10.04 23.45
N TYR A 466 -11.66 -10.33 24.55
CA TYR A 466 -10.24 -10.58 24.50
C TYR A 466 -9.90 -11.93 23.91
N ASP A 467 -10.72 -12.97 24.03
CA ASP A 467 -10.45 -14.25 23.38
C ASP A 467 -10.64 -14.22 21.85
N LYS A 468 -11.72 -13.60 21.38
CA LYS A 468 -12.19 -13.72 19.98
C LYS A 468 -11.96 -12.48 19.12
N HIS A 469 -11.77 -11.30 19.72
CA HIS A 469 -11.80 -10.02 19.00
C HIS A 469 -10.55 -9.16 19.17
N MET A 470 -9.64 -9.49 20.09
CA MET A 470 -8.47 -8.67 20.39
C MET A 470 -7.19 -9.49 20.51
N PHE A 471 -6.08 -8.94 20.03
CA PHE A 471 -4.74 -9.54 20.20
C PHE A 471 -4.07 -9.14 21.53
N HIS A 472 -4.60 -8.13 22.21
CA HIS A 472 -4.05 -7.54 23.44
C HIS A 472 -3.89 -8.57 24.59
N GLY A 473 -2.70 -8.59 25.17
CA GLY A 473 -2.36 -9.27 26.42
C GLY A 473 -2.75 -8.45 27.65
N GLU A 474 -2.54 -9.04 28.83
CA GLU A 474 -3.16 -8.65 30.10
C GLU A 474 -3.08 -7.14 30.38
N LEU A 475 -1.89 -6.52 30.24
CA LEU A 475 -1.70 -5.11 30.59
C LEU A 475 -2.36 -4.09 29.63
N TYR A 476 -2.92 -4.57 28.52
CA TYR A 476 -3.76 -3.82 27.58
C TYR A 476 -5.22 -4.31 27.54
N GLN A 477 -5.63 -5.16 28.48
CA GLN A 477 -7.03 -5.59 28.62
C GLN A 477 -7.79 -4.69 29.60
N GLY A 478 -8.35 -3.60 29.12
CA GLY A 478 -9.09 -2.66 29.97
C GLY A 478 -10.58 -2.50 29.68
N ILE A 479 -11.15 -3.18 28.68
CA ILE A 479 -12.62 -3.22 28.48
C ILE A 479 -13.21 -4.10 29.57
N THR A 480 -13.98 -3.50 30.48
CA THR A 480 -14.59 -4.19 31.63
C THR A 480 -16.08 -4.48 31.42
N GLU A 481 -16.73 -3.72 30.55
CA GLU A 481 -18.17 -3.84 30.28
C GLU A 481 -18.48 -3.23 28.90
N VAL A 482 -19.36 -3.89 28.14
CA VAL A 482 -20.05 -3.29 26.98
C VAL A 482 -21.48 -3.02 27.42
N SER A 483 -21.81 -1.75 27.67
CA SER A 483 -23.11 -1.35 28.20
C SER A 483 -24.17 -1.24 27.11
N ALA A 484 -23.78 -0.85 25.89
CA ALA A 484 -24.70 -0.77 24.74
C ALA A 484 -23.96 -0.85 23.40
N VAL A 485 -24.54 -1.55 22.44
CA VAL A 485 -24.12 -1.55 21.02
C VAL A 485 -25.27 -0.98 20.20
N GLY A 486 -25.03 0.07 19.43
CA GLY A 486 -26.03 0.69 18.57
C GLY A 486 -25.62 0.73 17.10
N THR A 487 -26.52 1.16 16.23
CA THR A 487 -26.30 1.24 14.77
C THR A 487 -25.24 2.25 14.35
N LYS A 488 -24.84 3.18 15.24
CA LYS A 488 -23.84 4.22 14.99
C LYS A 488 -22.73 4.28 16.04
N GLY A 489 -22.67 3.35 16.99
CA GLY A 489 -21.64 3.42 18.03
C GLY A 489 -21.77 2.38 19.13
N ILE A 490 -20.89 2.49 20.11
CA ILE A 490 -20.78 1.58 21.24
C ILE A 490 -20.50 2.36 22.53
N ILE A 491 -21.07 1.89 23.63
CA ILE A 491 -20.85 2.40 24.98
C ILE A 491 -20.30 1.26 25.82
N GLY A 492 -19.25 1.54 26.58
CA GLY A 492 -18.66 0.58 27.50
C GLY A 492 -17.91 1.26 28.63
N LYS A 493 -17.45 0.46 29.59
CA LYS A 493 -16.59 0.91 30.67
C LYS A 493 -15.17 0.39 30.46
N ILE A 494 -14.22 1.30 30.48
CA ILE A 494 -12.80 1.02 30.24
C ILE A 494 -11.92 1.53 31.39
N LYS A 495 -10.74 0.96 31.54
CA LYS A 495 -9.70 1.41 32.49
C LYS A 495 -8.31 1.29 31.85
N GLY A 496 -7.32 2.02 32.37
CA GLY A 496 -5.92 1.65 32.17
C GLY A 496 -5.63 0.32 32.89
N ASN A 497 -4.75 -0.52 32.32
CA ASN A 497 -4.39 -1.82 32.94
C ASN A 497 -2.89 -2.01 33.11
N GLY A 498 -2.14 -0.93 33.33
CA GLY A 498 -0.71 -0.94 33.67
C GLY A 498 0.24 -0.70 32.48
N GLY A 499 -0.20 -0.91 31.25
CA GLY A 499 0.54 -0.49 30.05
C GLY A 499 0.44 1.02 29.81
N LYS A 500 1.55 1.69 29.43
CA LYS A 500 1.50 3.10 29.02
C LYS A 500 0.67 3.25 27.74
N GLY A 501 -0.18 4.27 27.66
CA GLY A 501 -1.13 4.41 26.56
C GLY A 501 -2.34 3.46 26.61
N SER A 502 -2.43 2.56 27.60
CA SER A 502 -3.47 1.51 27.61
C SER A 502 -4.89 2.07 27.71
N LEU A 503 -5.15 3.13 28.48
CA LEU A 503 -6.50 3.68 28.62
C LEU A 503 -7.07 4.15 27.27
N LEU A 504 -6.31 4.96 26.55
CA LEU A 504 -6.73 5.48 25.24
C LEU A 504 -6.68 4.39 24.16
N ASP A 505 -5.80 3.40 24.30
CA ASP A 505 -5.82 2.21 23.44
C ASP A 505 -7.13 1.43 23.63
N ASN A 506 -7.57 1.22 24.87
CA ASN A 506 -8.84 0.57 25.20
C ASN A 506 -10.06 1.32 24.63
N ALA A 507 -9.99 2.65 24.52
CA ALA A 507 -11.01 3.45 23.84
C ALA A 507 -11.05 3.12 22.33
N GLY A 508 -9.88 3.02 21.69
CA GLY A 508 -9.74 2.56 20.31
C GLY A 508 -10.17 1.11 20.10
N GLN A 509 -9.86 0.22 21.06
CA GLN A 509 -10.30 -1.17 21.06
C GLN A 509 -11.83 -1.27 21.08
N LEU A 510 -12.51 -0.44 21.88
CA LEU A 510 -13.97 -0.45 21.94
C LEU A 510 -14.59 -0.07 20.58
N PHE A 511 -14.05 0.94 19.89
CA PHE A 511 -14.49 1.28 18.53
C PHE A 511 -14.16 0.16 17.53
N GLY A 512 -12.97 -0.45 17.61
CA GLY A 512 -12.58 -1.60 16.80
C GLY A 512 -13.52 -2.80 17.01
N LEU A 513 -13.97 -3.03 18.25
CA LEU A 513 -14.96 -4.06 18.58
C LEU A 513 -16.31 -3.77 17.92
N TRP A 514 -16.77 -2.52 17.95
CA TRP A 514 -18.02 -2.13 17.27
C TRP A 514 -18.00 -2.47 15.78
N LEU A 515 -16.89 -2.19 15.09
CA LEU A 515 -16.71 -2.56 13.67
C LEU A 515 -16.82 -4.08 13.47
N GLN A 516 -16.19 -4.87 14.35
CA GLN A 516 -16.23 -6.33 14.31
C GLN A 516 -17.62 -6.92 14.54
N LEU A 517 -18.40 -6.31 15.43
CA LEU A 517 -19.73 -6.80 15.82
C LEU A 517 -20.84 -6.41 14.84
N THR A 518 -20.67 -5.30 14.11
CA THR A 518 -21.75 -4.71 13.29
C THR A 518 -21.52 -4.81 11.78
N LEU A 519 -20.27 -4.92 11.31
CA LEU A 519 -19.98 -5.00 9.88
C LEU A 519 -19.85 -6.43 9.38
N THR A 520 -20.31 -6.67 8.16
CA THR A 520 -20.25 -7.97 7.48
C THR A 520 -18.99 -8.16 6.62
N LYS A 521 -18.27 -7.07 6.32
CA LYS A 521 -17.06 -7.08 5.47
C LYS A 521 -16.03 -6.07 5.98
N ASP A 522 -14.74 -6.38 5.82
CA ASP A 522 -13.60 -5.53 6.18
C ASP A 522 -13.76 -4.94 7.59
N ARG A 523 -14.14 -5.83 8.52
CA ARG A 523 -14.53 -5.55 9.91
C ARG A 523 -13.34 -5.37 10.85
N ILE A 524 -12.13 -5.63 10.34
CA ILE A 524 -10.86 -5.46 11.06
C ILE A 524 -10.23 -4.17 10.60
N ALA A 525 -9.88 -3.30 11.54
CA ALA A 525 -9.30 -2.01 11.24
C ALA A 525 -8.30 -1.59 12.33
N PHE A 526 -7.32 -0.78 11.93
CA PHE A 526 -6.26 -0.29 12.82
C PHE A 526 -6.19 1.24 12.79
N PRO A 527 -5.92 1.90 13.91
CA PRO A 527 -5.85 3.36 13.96
C PRO A 527 -4.64 3.87 13.18
N VAL A 528 -4.84 4.94 12.41
CA VAL A 528 -3.80 5.57 11.59
C VAL A 528 -3.69 7.09 11.77
N LYS A 529 -4.79 7.74 12.20
CA LYS A 529 -4.85 9.19 12.36
C LYS A 529 -5.86 9.56 13.45
N ILE A 530 -5.58 10.65 14.17
CA ILE A 530 -6.54 11.32 15.04
C ILE A 530 -6.48 12.81 14.73
N ARG A 531 -7.64 13.45 14.56
CA ARG A 531 -7.68 14.91 14.35
C ARG A 531 -7.36 15.65 15.65
N ASP A 532 -8.09 15.35 16.72
CA ASP A 532 -7.92 16.03 18.01
C ASP A 532 -8.15 15.08 19.18
N ILE A 533 -7.33 15.20 20.23
CA ILE A 533 -7.57 14.67 21.58
C ILE A 533 -7.56 15.89 22.50
N GLU A 534 -8.70 16.19 23.12
CA GLU A 534 -8.86 17.34 24.01
C GLU A 534 -9.13 16.86 25.43
N PHE A 535 -8.26 17.28 26.35
CA PHE A 535 -8.32 16.92 27.76
C PHE A 535 -8.98 18.03 28.58
N PHE A 536 -9.94 17.62 29.40
CA PHE A 536 -10.64 18.45 30.38
C PHE A 536 -10.29 18.04 31.82
N GLY A 537 -9.73 16.84 32.00
CA GLY A 537 -9.02 16.41 33.21
C GLY A 537 -7.50 16.41 33.01
N ASP A 538 -6.77 15.99 34.03
CA ASP A 538 -5.32 15.77 33.90
C ASP A 538 -5.07 14.50 33.06
N MET A 539 -4.36 14.64 31.93
CA MET A 539 -3.98 13.53 31.05
C MET A 539 -3.18 12.44 31.78
N THR A 540 -2.41 12.82 32.80
CA THR A 540 -1.56 11.90 33.56
C THR A 540 -2.33 11.07 34.60
N ASP A 541 -3.50 11.56 35.02
CA ASP A 541 -4.41 10.85 35.92
C ASP A 541 -5.36 9.97 35.10
N GLN A 542 -4.86 8.78 34.75
CA GLN A 542 -5.58 7.75 33.99
C GLN A 542 -6.14 6.62 34.87
N ASP A 543 -6.06 6.77 36.19
CA ASP A 543 -6.51 5.74 37.13
C ASP A 543 -8.04 5.72 37.25
N GLY A 544 -8.57 4.54 37.58
CA GLY A 544 -10.00 4.33 37.78
C GLY A 544 -10.75 3.87 36.53
N LEU A 545 -12.07 4.04 36.58
CA LEU A 545 -13.01 3.53 35.57
C LEU A 545 -13.62 4.67 34.78
N PHE A 546 -13.63 4.53 33.45
CA PHE A 546 -14.14 5.52 32.52
C PHE A 546 -15.31 4.96 31.73
N GLU A 547 -16.40 5.71 31.64
CA GLU A 547 -17.43 5.49 30.62
C GLU A 547 -16.88 5.98 29.28
N CYS A 548 -16.80 5.10 28.30
CA CYS A 548 -16.32 5.39 26.95
C CYS A 548 -17.47 5.23 25.95
N THR A 549 -17.74 6.29 25.21
CA THR A 549 -18.72 6.29 24.11
C THR A 549 -18.01 6.54 22.80
N CYS A 550 -18.08 5.60 21.86
CA CYS A 550 -17.54 5.75 20.50
C CYS A 550 -18.70 5.93 19.51
N ILE A 551 -18.61 6.93 18.64
CA ILE A 551 -19.66 7.29 17.68
C ILE A 551 -19.06 7.35 16.29
N LEU A 552 -19.57 6.52 15.38
CA LEU A 552 -19.23 6.54 13.96
C LEU A 552 -19.65 7.87 13.34
N THR A 553 -18.70 8.55 12.69
CA THR A 553 -18.94 9.78 11.92
C THR A 553 -18.84 9.53 10.42
N GLU A 554 -17.95 8.63 9.98
CA GLU A 554 -17.79 8.27 8.57
C GLU A 554 -17.42 6.78 8.41
N LEU A 555 -17.99 6.11 7.41
CA LEU A 555 -17.63 4.75 7.02
C LEU A 555 -17.59 4.63 5.49
N ASN A 556 -16.44 4.24 4.96
CA ASN A 556 -16.24 3.94 3.54
C ASN A 556 -15.37 2.68 3.40
N ASP A 557 -15.12 2.20 2.18
CA ASP A 557 -14.36 0.95 1.92
C ASP A 557 -12.93 0.95 2.46
N GLU A 558 -12.36 2.12 2.73
CA GLU A 558 -10.99 2.28 3.19
C GLU A 558 -10.87 2.60 4.68
N PHE A 559 -11.82 3.37 5.22
CA PHE A 559 -11.71 3.97 6.55
C PHE A 559 -13.02 3.89 7.34
N ALA A 560 -12.87 3.81 8.65
CA ALA A 560 -13.94 4.05 9.62
C ALA A 560 -13.46 5.15 10.58
N ILE A 561 -14.25 6.23 10.71
CA ILE A 561 -13.91 7.41 11.51
C ILE A 561 -14.93 7.53 12.64
N ALA A 562 -14.46 7.79 13.86
CA ALA A 562 -15.31 8.01 15.02
C ALA A 562 -14.88 9.20 15.86
N ASP A 563 -15.84 9.75 16.60
CA ASP A 563 -15.60 10.60 17.76
C ASP A 563 -15.77 9.74 19.03
N ILE A 564 -14.91 9.95 20.02
CA ILE A 564 -14.87 9.16 21.26
C ILE A 564 -14.88 10.10 22.46
N VAL A 565 -15.79 9.86 23.41
CA VAL A 565 -15.89 10.65 24.64
C VAL A 565 -15.64 9.74 25.84
N LEU A 566 -14.70 10.13 26.69
CA LEU A 566 -14.39 9.46 27.95
C LEU A 566 -14.90 10.31 29.12
N LYS A 567 -15.68 9.71 30.02
CA LYS A 567 -16.16 10.33 31.24
C LYS A 567 -15.71 9.57 32.48
N ARG A 568 -15.39 10.29 33.54
CA ARG A 568 -15.13 9.76 34.88
C ARG A 568 -15.99 10.53 35.88
N ASP A 569 -16.72 9.80 36.73
CA ASP A 569 -17.66 10.37 37.71
C ASP A 569 -18.66 11.39 37.12
N GLY A 570 -19.19 11.07 35.92
CA GLY A 570 -20.15 11.92 35.20
C GLY A 570 -19.55 13.17 34.54
N LYS A 571 -18.24 13.43 34.70
CA LYS A 571 -17.53 14.54 34.06
C LYS A 571 -16.74 14.05 32.87
N VAL A 572 -16.71 14.83 31.79
CA VAL A 572 -15.86 14.53 30.62
C VAL A 572 -14.41 14.70 31.03
N TRP A 573 -13.61 13.65 30.83
CA TRP A 573 -12.16 13.67 31.06
C TRP A 573 -11.41 13.98 29.77
N CYS A 574 -11.84 13.36 28.65
CA CYS A 574 -11.25 13.54 27.33
C CYS A 574 -12.30 13.41 26.24
N ALA A 575 -12.18 14.21 25.18
CA ALA A 575 -12.90 14.04 23.93
C ALA A 575 -11.91 13.87 22.78
N ILE A 576 -12.08 12.81 22.00
CA ILE A 576 -11.28 12.51 20.82
C ILE A 576 -12.17 12.71 19.61
N THR A 577 -11.71 13.46 18.63
CA THR A 577 -12.46 13.67 17.38
C THR A 577 -11.66 13.21 16.18
N GLY A 578 -12.36 12.64 15.19
CA GLY A 578 -11.73 12.14 13.98
C GLY A 578 -10.75 11.00 14.23
N TRP A 579 -11.07 10.06 15.14
CA TRP A 579 -10.34 8.80 15.31
C TRP A 579 -10.54 7.95 14.06
N GLN A 580 -9.51 7.84 13.22
CA GLN A 580 -9.57 7.19 11.92
C GLN A 580 -8.86 5.83 11.94
N ASN A 581 -9.63 4.78 11.67
CA ASN A 581 -9.13 3.42 11.46
C ASN A 581 -9.07 3.08 9.97
N ARG A 582 -7.96 2.49 9.49
CA ARG A 582 -7.83 1.89 8.16
C ARG A 582 -8.40 0.47 8.18
N ARG A 583 -9.38 0.19 7.32
CA ARG A 583 -10.03 -1.12 7.17
C ARG A 583 -9.16 -2.09 6.38
N LEU A 584 -9.10 -3.36 6.81
CA LEU A 584 -8.33 -4.42 6.17
C LEU A 584 -9.23 -5.49 5.57
N GLU A 585 -8.80 -6.01 4.41
CA GLU A 585 -9.42 -7.16 3.75
C GLU A 585 -8.92 -8.47 4.40
N ILE A 586 -9.56 -8.81 5.51
CA ILE A 586 -9.34 -10.03 6.28
C ILE A 586 -10.69 -10.73 6.40
N ASP A 587 -10.77 -11.95 5.87
CA ASP A 587 -11.95 -12.78 5.99
C ASP A 587 -12.04 -13.44 7.37
N GLU A 588 -13.18 -14.04 7.65
CA GLU A 588 -13.43 -14.70 8.93
C GLU A 588 -12.45 -15.85 9.23
N PRO A 589 -12.12 -16.76 8.28
CA PRO A 589 -11.10 -17.78 8.49
C PRO A 589 -9.74 -17.22 8.92
N LEU A 590 -9.22 -16.19 8.24
CA LEU A 590 -7.95 -15.58 8.60
C LEU A 590 -8.00 -14.88 9.95
N TRP A 591 -9.12 -14.23 10.26
CA TRP A 591 -9.31 -13.63 11.58
C TRP A 591 -9.35 -14.67 12.70
N ASN A 592 -10.11 -15.75 12.53
CA ASN A 592 -10.24 -16.81 13.53
C ASN A 592 -8.91 -17.50 13.81
N VAL A 593 -8.10 -17.75 12.78
CA VAL A 593 -6.73 -18.25 12.95
C VAL A 593 -5.83 -17.24 13.65
N SER A 594 -6.06 -15.94 13.47
CA SER A 594 -5.28 -14.90 14.16
C SER A 594 -5.55 -14.87 15.66
N MET A 595 -6.82 -14.97 16.06
CA MET A 595 -7.25 -14.84 17.45
C MET A 595 -7.14 -16.16 18.21
N SER A 596 -7.49 -17.28 17.58
CA SER A 596 -7.40 -18.60 18.19
C SER A 596 -6.61 -19.56 17.28
N PRO A 597 -5.28 -19.32 17.14
CA PRO A 597 -4.40 -20.10 16.27
C PRO A 597 -4.24 -21.54 16.72
N LEU A 598 -4.64 -21.89 17.94
CA LEU A 598 -4.57 -23.27 18.45
C LEU A 598 -5.68 -24.16 17.87
N HIS A 599 -6.86 -23.57 17.64
CA HIS A 599 -8.09 -24.32 17.31
C HIS A 599 -8.55 -24.12 15.86
N ASN A 600 -8.09 -23.06 15.20
CA ASN A 600 -8.51 -22.71 13.86
C ASN A 600 -7.44 -23.05 12.81
N ARG A 601 -7.88 -23.18 11.56
CA ARG A 601 -7.06 -23.49 10.38
C ARG A 601 -7.56 -22.70 9.17
N LEU A 602 -6.68 -22.46 8.22
CA LEU A 602 -7.05 -21.81 6.95
C LEU A 602 -7.48 -22.83 5.89
N SER A 603 -7.02 -24.07 6.03
CA SER A 603 -7.24 -25.14 5.06
C SER A 603 -8.45 -26.00 5.43
N GLU A 604 -9.21 -26.42 4.42
CA GLU A 604 -10.37 -27.30 4.56
C GLU A 604 -9.95 -28.78 4.39
N GLU A 605 -10.49 -29.68 5.20
CA GLU A 605 -10.29 -31.12 5.01
C GLU A 605 -11.32 -31.61 3.98
N ILE A 606 -10.86 -31.92 2.77
CA ILE A 606 -11.74 -32.30 1.64
C ILE A 606 -11.87 -33.81 1.45
N ALA A 607 -11.01 -34.58 2.09
CA ALA A 607 -11.05 -36.02 2.26
C ALA A 607 -10.21 -36.37 3.51
N PRO A 608 -10.36 -37.57 4.11
CA PRO A 608 -9.59 -37.94 5.30
C PRO A 608 -8.09 -37.67 5.11
N GLU A 609 -7.51 -36.88 6.01
CA GLU A 609 -6.10 -36.44 6.02
C GLU A 609 -5.69 -35.47 4.90
N VAL A 610 -6.56 -35.16 3.93
CA VAL A 610 -6.27 -34.31 2.78
C VAL A 610 -6.80 -32.89 3.00
N PHE A 611 -5.88 -31.94 3.09
CA PHE A 611 -6.18 -30.54 3.35
C PHE A 611 -6.00 -29.70 2.09
N PHE A 612 -7.00 -28.91 1.77
CA PHE A 612 -7.04 -28.00 0.63
C PHE A 612 -7.02 -26.55 1.11
N PHE A 613 -6.11 -25.76 0.55
CA PHE A 613 -6.03 -24.33 0.80
C PHE A 613 -6.34 -23.57 -0.49
N HIS A 614 -7.42 -22.78 -0.47
CA HIS A 614 -7.75 -21.83 -1.52
C HIS A 614 -7.19 -20.45 -1.20
N GLN A 615 -6.39 -19.89 -2.10
CA GLN A 615 -5.95 -18.51 -1.93
C GLN A 615 -7.01 -17.50 -2.41
N ALA A 616 -7.79 -17.00 -1.46
CA ALA A 616 -8.77 -15.93 -1.69
C ALA A 616 -8.15 -14.51 -1.72
N TYR A 617 -6.96 -14.31 -1.14
CA TYR A 617 -6.42 -12.96 -0.89
C TYR A 617 -5.61 -12.38 -2.06
N THR A 618 -5.87 -11.12 -2.42
CA THR A 618 -5.17 -10.42 -3.52
C THR A 618 -4.21 -9.33 -3.03
N ARG A 619 -4.47 -8.71 -1.88
CA ARG A 619 -3.63 -7.63 -1.31
C ARG A 619 -2.35 -8.16 -0.67
N VAL A 620 -1.27 -7.38 -0.79
CA VAL A 620 0.04 -7.69 -0.18
C VAL A 620 -0.05 -7.80 1.35
N ALA A 621 -0.87 -6.96 1.99
CA ALA A 621 -1.03 -6.98 3.44
C ALA A 621 -1.58 -8.33 3.96
N SER A 622 -2.57 -8.92 3.29
CA SER A 622 -3.14 -10.22 3.69
C SER A 622 -2.11 -11.35 3.63
N TRP A 623 -1.13 -11.27 2.71
CA TRP A 623 -0.04 -12.24 2.62
C TRP A 623 0.96 -12.13 3.75
N ASP A 624 1.33 -10.91 4.11
CA ASP A 624 2.17 -10.65 5.27
C ASP A 624 1.50 -11.18 6.55
N PHE A 625 0.17 -11.03 6.65
CA PHE A 625 -0.62 -11.59 7.74
C PHE A 625 -0.49 -13.11 7.86
N ILE A 626 -0.65 -13.85 6.76
CA ILE A 626 -0.51 -15.32 6.74
C ILE A 626 0.93 -15.72 7.07
N LEU A 627 1.92 -15.07 6.43
CA LEU A 627 3.34 -15.36 6.63
C LEU A 627 3.73 -15.25 8.10
N LYS A 628 3.25 -14.19 8.77
CA LYS A 628 3.54 -13.91 10.17
C LYS A 628 2.96 -14.92 11.15
N ARG A 629 1.82 -15.53 10.82
CA ARG A 629 1.06 -16.46 11.69
C ARG A 629 1.46 -17.92 11.49
N TYR A 630 1.80 -18.31 10.26
CA TYR A 630 2.08 -19.72 9.92
C TYR A 630 3.55 -20.11 10.03
N PHE A 631 4.47 -19.16 9.99
CA PHE A 631 5.89 -19.43 9.78
C PHE A 631 6.75 -18.78 10.85
N ASN A 632 7.78 -19.49 11.29
CA ASN A 632 8.74 -18.98 12.26
C ASN A 632 9.83 -18.14 11.59
N GLN A 633 10.73 -17.54 12.39
CA GLN A 633 11.82 -16.72 11.84
C GLN A 633 12.70 -17.45 10.83
N THR A 634 13.02 -18.73 11.06
CA THR A 634 13.84 -19.54 10.15
C THR A 634 13.15 -19.74 8.80
N GLU A 635 11.86 -20.06 8.82
CA GLU A 635 11.03 -20.18 7.62
C GLU A 635 10.87 -18.85 6.88
N LYS A 636 10.66 -17.74 7.62
CA LYS A 636 10.57 -16.38 7.05
C LYS A 636 11.88 -15.95 6.36
N GLN A 637 13.04 -16.26 6.96
CA GLN A 637 14.35 -15.99 6.35
C GLN A 637 14.55 -16.77 5.06
N TYR A 638 14.18 -18.06 5.04
CA TYR A 638 14.24 -18.86 3.82
C TYR A 638 13.30 -18.31 2.74
N HIS A 639 12.07 -17.94 3.11
CA HIS A 639 11.09 -17.36 2.20
C HIS A 639 11.60 -16.09 1.51
N GLN A 640 12.28 -15.21 2.26
CA GLN A 640 12.86 -13.98 1.72
C GLN A 640 13.95 -14.24 0.67
N GLN A 641 14.66 -15.37 0.75
CA GLN A 641 15.69 -15.76 -0.23
C GLN A 641 15.10 -16.31 -1.53
N LEU A 642 13.82 -16.68 -1.55
CA LEU A 642 13.16 -17.18 -2.76
C LEU A 642 12.93 -16.05 -3.78
N LEU A 643 13.00 -16.41 -5.05
CA LEU A 643 12.56 -15.56 -6.15
C LEU A 643 11.10 -15.10 -5.94
N PRO A 644 10.75 -13.84 -6.28
CA PRO A 644 9.41 -13.29 -6.03
C PRO A 644 8.26 -14.17 -6.54
N ASN A 645 8.42 -14.79 -7.72
CA ASN A 645 7.43 -15.69 -8.32
C ASN A 645 7.26 -17.03 -7.57
N LYS A 646 8.25 -17.47 -6.78
CA LYS A 646 8.22 -18.72 -6.00
C LYS A 646 7.70 -18.53 -4.58
N ARG A 647 7.86 -17.33 -4.00
CA ARG A 647 7.46 -17.00 -2.61
C ARG A 647 6.02 -17.39 -2.29
N LYS A 648 5.12 -17.11 -3.23
CA LYS A 648 3.69 -17.34 -3.08
C LYS A 648 3.36 -18.84 -3.08
N ASN A 649 3.80 -19.56 -4.11
CA ASN A 649 3.59 -21.00 -4.25
C ASN A 649 4.19 -21.80 -3.08
N TRP A 650 5.36 -21.36 -2.60
CA TRP A 650 6.00 -21.93 -1.42
C TRP A 650 5.13 -21.81 -0.17
N MET A 651 4.49 -20.66 0.02
CA MET A 651 3.68 -20.36 1.21
C MET A 651 2.36 -21.11 1.18
N VAL A 652 1.60 -21.06 0.08
CA VAL A 652 0.27 -21.69 0.00
C VAL A 652 0.31 -23.21 0.22
N SER A 653 1.33 -23.88 -0.33
CA SER A 653 1.52 -25.32 -0.14
C SER A 653 1.91 -25.70 1.29
N ARG A 654 2.61 -24.81 2.00
CA ARG A 654 2.99 -25.05 3.39
C ARG A 654 1.87 -24.74 4.37
N VAL A 655 0.99 -23.80 4.07
CA VAL A 655 -0.25 -23.59 4.85
C VAL A 655 -1.09 -24.86 4.85
N ALA A 656 -1.36 -25.43 3.67
CA ALA A 656 -2.13 -26.67 3.52
C ALA A 656 -1.57 -27.83 4.36
N VAL A 657 -0.26 -28.08 4.25
CA VAL A 657 0.36 -29.21 4.95
C VAL A 657 0.59 -28.95 6.45
N LYS A 658 0.82 -27.69 6.88
CA LYS A 658 0.85 -27.36 8.32
C LYS A 658 -0.50 -27.65 8.96
N ASP A 659 -1.60 -27.28 8.31
CA ASP A 659 -2.93 -27.59 8.82
C ASP A 659 -3.23 -29.10 8.84
N ALA A 660 -2.73 -29.86 7.86
CA ALA A 660 -2.82 -31.32 7.88
C ALA A 660 -2.09 -31.93 9.09
N VAL A 661 -0.85 -31.50 9.35
CA VAL A 661 -0.07 -31.97 10.52
C VAL A 661 -0.75 -31.59 11.83
N ARG A 662 -1.24 -30.35 11.94
CA ARG A 662 -1.94 -29.87 13.13
C ARG A 662 -3.23 -30.65 13.40
N ASN A 663 -3.97 -30.98 12.35
CA ASN A 663 -5.15 -31.84 12.47
C ASN A 663 -4.76 -33.24 12.96
N LEU A 664 -3.73 -33.85 12.36
CA LEU A 664 -3.24 -35.17 12.76
C LEU A 664 -2.84 -35.22 14.25
N LEU A 665 -2.10 -34.21 14.73
CA LEU A 665 -1.69 -34.09 16.12
C LEU A 665 -2.88 -33.91 17.07
N ARG A 666 -3.88 -33.12 16.67
CA ARG A 666 -5.12 -32.94 17.44
C ARG A 666 -5.90 -34.24 17.55
N GLU A 667 -6.21 -34.88 16.43
CA GLU A 667 -7.09 -36.06 16.39
C GLU A 667 -6.44 -37.30 17.03
N GLN A 668 -5.15 -37.55 16.77
CA GLN A 668 -4.51 -38.80 17.20
C GLN A 668 -3.71 -38.70 18.51
N LYS A 669 -3.31 -37.49 18.93
CA LYS A 669 -2.51 -37.27 20.15
C LYS A 669 -3.18 -36.34 21.16
N ASN A 670 -4.37 -35.82 20.87
CA ASN A 670 -5.02 -34.78 21.67
C ASN A 670 -4.07 -33.59 21.94
N HIS A 671 -3.25 -33.25 20.95
CA HIS A 671 -2.19 -32.27 21.07
C HIS A 671 -2.38 -31.14 20.04
N PRO A 672 -3.27 -30.17 20.30
CA PRO A 672 -3.38 -29.01 19.42
C PRO A 672 -2.09 -28.18 19.50
N CYS A 673 -1.67 -27.61 18.39
CA CYS A 673 -0.47 -26.78 18.35
C CYS A 673 -0.63 -25.57 17.42
N PHE A 674 0.19 -24.55 17.67
CA PHE A 674 0.26 -23.35 16.85
C PHE A 674 0.91 -23.68 15.50
N PRO A 675 0.53 -23.00 14.40
CA PRO A 675 1.18 -23.17 13.10
C PRO A 675 2.70 -23.00 13.10
N ILE A 676 3.21 -22.14 13.98
CA ILE A 676 4.63 -21.82 14.10
C ILE A 676 5.46 -22.91 14.81
N ALA A 677 4.81 -23.86 15.49
CA ALA A 677 5.46 -24.76 16.45
C ALA A 677 6.46 -25.75 15.83
N PHE A 678 6.44 -25.90 14.51
CA PHE A 678 7.35 -26.75 13.75
C PHE A 678 7.62 -26.14 12.37
N GLU A 679 8.75 -26.52 11.78
CA GLU A 679 9.20 -26.04 10.48
C GLU A 679 8.98 -27.08 9.39
N ILE A 680 8.80 -26.61 8.16
CA ILE A 680 8.87 -27.46 6.96
C ILE A 680 10.12 -27.12 6.17
N ARG A 681 11.09 -28.04 6.16
CA ARG A 681 12.32 -27.95 5.36
C ARG A 681 12.23 -28.83 4.13
N SER A 682 13.18 -28.67 3.22
CA SER A 682 13.31 -29.52 2.03
C SER A 682 14.70 -30.13 1.99
N ASN A 683 14.79 -31.42 1.64
CA ASN A 683 16.08 -32.08 1.47
C ASN A 683 16.72 -31.73 0.11
N VAL A 684 17.89 -32.31 -0.19
CA VAL A 684 18.62 -32.08 -1.46
C VAL A 684 17.79 -32.45 -2.70
N ALA A 685 16.89 -33.43 -2.57
CA ALA A 685 15.98 -33.84 -3.63
C ALA A 685 14.68 -32.99 -3.69
N GLY A 686 14.56 -31.96 -2.85
CA GLY A 686 13.38 -31.10 -2.76
C GLY A 686 12.19 -31.70 -1.99
N LYS A 687 12.32 -32.92 -1.43
CA LYS A 687 11.26 -33.55 -0.64
C LYS A 687 11.07 -32.80 0.69
N PRO A 688 9.83 -32.41 1.04
CA PRO A 688 9.56 -31.72 2.29
C PRO A 688 9.68 -32.68 3.48
N TYR A 689 10.19 -32.19 4.61
CA TYR A 689 10.20 -32.90 5.88
C TYR A 689 10.00 -31.91 7.03
N LEU A 690 9.50 -32.43 8.16
CA LEU A 690 9.19 -31.64 9.34
C LEU A 690 10.42 -31.54 10.27
N MET A 691 10.57 -30.41 10.95
CA MET A 691 11.55 -30.19 12.03
C MET A 691 10.86 -29.63 13.29
N GLY A 692 11.12 -30.23 14.46
CA GLY A 692 10.47 -29.91 15.73
C GLY A 692 10.36 -31.13 16.64
N ASN A 693 10.01 -30.93 17.91
CA ASN A 693 9.99 -32.01 18.91
C ASN A 693 8.70 -32.86 18.89
N ILE A 694 7.60 -32.33 18.35
CA ILE A 694 6.26 -32.94 18.44
C ILE A 694 5.83 -33.73 17.19
N ILE A 695 6.75 -33.93 16.25
CA ILE A 695 6.47 -34.38 14.88
C ILE A 695 7.14 -35.71 14.53
N GLU A 696 7.63 -36.45 15.53
CA GLU A 696 8.30 -37.72 15.32
C GLU A 696 7.42 -38.70 14.53
N ASN A 697 8.01 -39.35 13.54
CA ASN A 697 7.35 -40.35 12.69
C ASN A 697 6.13 -39.83 11.88
N ILE A 698 6.02 -38.51 11.68
CA ILE A 698 5.04 -37.92 10.77
C ILE A 698 5.67 -37.70 9.39
N HIS A 699 5.06 -38.27 8.37
CA HIS A 699 5.41 -38.05 6.97
C HIS A 699 4.41 -37.09 6.33
N ILE A 700 4.94 -36.23 5.46
CA ILE A 700 4.14 -35.20 4.78
C ILE A 700 4.34 -35.24 3.27
N SER A 701 3.32 -34.78 2.56
CA SER A 701 3.42 -34.48 1.13
C SER A 701 2.56 -33.25 0.80
N LEU A 702 2.94 -32.52 -0.25
CA LEU A 702 2.28 -31.29 -0.66
C LEU A 702 2.31 -31.11 -2.18
N ALA A 703 1.32 -30.40 -2.69
CA ALA A 703 1.23 -29.97 -4.09
C ALA A 703 0.53 -28.61 -4.19
N HIS A 704 0.72 -27.91 -5.31
CA HIS A 704 0.01 -26.66 -5.58
C HIS A 704 -0.18 -26.47 -7.08
N LYS A 705 -1.28 -25.81 -7.46
CA LYS A 705 -1.56 -25.44 -8.84
C LYS A 705 -2.33 -24.12 -8.88
N GLY A 706 -1.74 -23.10 -9.50
CA GLY A 706 -2.32 -21.76 -9.57
C GLY A 706 -2.43 -21.11 -8.19
N LYS A 707 -3.66 -20.88 -7.73
CA LYS A 707 -3.98 -20.27 -6.42
C LYS A 707 -4.24 -21.31 -5.32
N ASP A 708 -4.23 -22.58 -5.67
CA ASP A 708 -4.70 -23.64 -4.79
C ASP A 708 -3.56 -24.59 -4.41
N ALA A 709 -3.69 -25.19 -3.22
CA ALA A 709 -2.72 -26.12 -2.70
C ALA A 709 -3.38 -27.27 -1.93
N VAL A 710 -2.70 -28.40 -1.91
CA VAL A 710 -3.07 -29.56 -1.10
C VAL A 710 -1.91 -30.03 -0.23
N GLY A 711 -2.23 -30.52 0.96
CA GLY A 711 -1.28 -31.12 1.90
C GLY A 711 -1.87 -32.37 2.54
N ILE A 712 -1.02 -33.33 2.85
CA ILE A 712 -1.37 -34.56 3.59
C ILE A 712 -0.29 -34.85 4.64
N ALA A 713 -0.70 -35.41 5.78
CA ALA A 713 0.19 -35.83 6.86
C ALA A 713 -0.29 -37.17 7.46
N ARG A 714 0.64 -38.10 7.71
CA ARG A 714 0.34 -39.44 8.27
C ARG A 714 1.47 -39.94 9.16
N TYR A 715 1.14 -40.77 10.15
CA TYR A 715 2.12 -41.51 10.96
C TYR A 715 2.61 -42.80 10.31
N GLY A 716 3.86 -43.17 10.58
CA GLY A 716 4.34 -44.56 10.43
C GLY A 716 4.70 -45.00 9.01
N GLY A 717 4.54 -44.15 8.01
CA GLY A 717 4.96 -44.47 6.65
C GLY A 717 4.95 -43.26 5.70
N PRO A 718 5.73 -43.33 4.60
CA PRO A 718 5.75 -42.28 3.59
C PRO A 718 4.38 -42.07 2.96
N VAL A 719 4.12 -40.85 2.50
CA VAL A 719 2.89 -40.48 1.82
C VAL A 719 3.21 -39.58 0.63
N GLY A 720 2.43 -39.67 -0.44
CA GLY A 720 2.51 -38.83 -1.62
C GLY A 720 1.16 -38.22 -1.95
N ILE A 721 1.12 -36.92 -2.31
CA ILE A 721 -0.08 -36.25 -2.82
C ILE A 721 0.27 -35.38 -4.03
N ASP A 722 -0.62 -35.33 -5.01
CA ASP A 722 -0.54 -34.41 -6.12
C ASP A 722 -1.89 -33.82 -6.52
N MET A 723 -1.86 -32.69 -7.24
CA MET A 723 -3.06 -32.03 -7.76
C MET A 723 -2.83 -31.43 -9.14
N GLU A 724 -3.78 -31.63 -10.05
CA GLU A 724 -3.72 -31.07 -11.39
C GLU A 724 -5.08 -30.62 -11.92
N ILE A 725 -5.05 -29.63 -12.82
CA ILE A 725 -6.25 -29.11 -13.48
C ILE A 725 -6.75 -30.15 -14.49
N ILE A 726 -8.06 -30.33 -14.55
CA ILE A 726 -8.71 -31.14 -15.58
C ILE A 726 -8.66 -30.37 -16.90
N GLU A 727 -7.85 -30.85 -17.84
CA GLU A 727 -7.69 -30.25 -19.16
C GLU A 727 -7.35 -31.33 -20.20
N GLU A 728 -7.66 -31.07 -21.47
CA GLU A 728 -7.26 -31.94 -22.56
C GLU A 728 -5.74 -31.91 -22.75
N ARG A 729 -5.16 -33.08 -23.03
CA ARG A 729 -3.72 -33.23 -23.26
C ARG A 729 -3.44 -33.44 -24.74
N SER A 730 -2.28 -32.96 -25.21
CA SER A 730 -1.84 -33.18 -26.60
C SER A 730 -1.48 -34.65 -26.84
N SER A 731 -1.54 -35.12 -28.09
CA SER A 731 -1.14 -36.49 -28.45
C SER A 731 0.27 -36.84 -27.98
N GLY A 732 1.23 -35.93 -28.13
CA GLY A 732 2.61 -36.15 -27.66
C GLY A 732 2.74 -36.31 -26.15
N PHE A 733 1.79 -35.82 -25.34
CA PHE A 733 1.76 -36.10 -23.91
C PHE A 733 1.42 -37.57 -23.65
N TYR A 734 0.45 -38.14 -24.37
CA TYR A 734 0.08 -39.55 -24.23
C TYR A 734 1.26 -40.47 -24.56
N ASP A 735 1.96 -40.20 -25.66
CA ASP A 735 3.13 -40.96 -26.09
C ASP A 735 4.28 -40.91 -25.09
N LEU A 736 4.45 -39.79 -24.38
CA LEU A 736 5.51 -39.62 -23.39
C LEU A 736 5.16 -40.26 -22.05
N VAL A 737 3.90 -40.16 -21.63
CA VAL A 737 3.49 -40.45 -20.25
C VAL A 737 2.96 -41.87 -20.07
N PHE A 738 2.30 -42.44 -21.07
CA PHE A 738 1.56 -43.70 -20.92
C PHE A 738 2.16 -44.87 -21.68
N THR A 739 1.99 -46.07 -21.13
CA THR A 739 2.22 -47.34 -21.82
C THR A 739 0.99 -47.75 -22.63
N ASP A 740 1.15 -48.71 -23.55
CA ASP A 740 0.01 -49.24 -24.33
C ASP A 740 -1.06 -49.87 -23.43
N HIS A 741 -0.66 -50.47 -22.31
CA HIS A 741 -1.56 -51.01 -21.29
C HIS A 741 -2.39 -49.90 -20.64
N GLU A 742 -1.76 -48.79 -20.25
CA GLU A 742 -2.45 -47.64 -19.68
C GLU A 742 -3.42 -46.99 -20.67
N LEU A 743 -3.04 -46.89 -21.95
CA LEU A 743 -3.93 -46.40 -23.01
C LEU A 743 -5.16 -47.29 -23.18
N ALA A 744 -5.01 -48.62 -23.04
CA ALA A 744 -6.14 -49.54 -23.05
C ALA A 744 -7.09 -49.30 -21.86
N LEU A 745 -6.56 -48.97 -20.67
CA LEU A 745 -7.35 -48.65 -19.48
C LEU A 745 -8.13 -47.31 -19.61
N LEU A 746 -7.67 -46.40 -20.47
CA LEU A 746 -8.30 -45.10 -20.71
C LEU A 746 -9.41 -45.11 -21.79
N LYS A 747 -9.46 -46.14 -22.64
CA LYS A 747 -10.22 -46.14 -23.91
C LYS A 747 -11.70 -45.73 -23.79
N ASP A 748 -12.41 -46.22 -22.76
CA ASP A 748 -13.85 -46.01 -22.60
C ASP A 748 -14.19 -44.99 -21.49
N ARG A 749 -13.26 -44.08 -21.20
CA ARG A 749 -13.36 -43.10 -20.10
C ARG A 749 -13.31 -41.66 -20.60
N ASN A 750 -13.78 -40.73 -19.76
CA ASN A 750 -13.64 -39.30 -20.05
C ASN A 750 -12.15 -38.94 -20.13
N GLN A 751 -11.68 -38.58 -21.33
CA GLN A 751 -10.25 -38.43 -21.61
C GLN A 751 -9.58 -37.36 -20.75
N ALA A 752 -10.13 -36.14 -20.69
CA ALA A 752 -9.55 -35.05 -19.91
C ALA A 752 -9.45 -35.39 -18.42
N GLU A 753 -10.50 -35.96 -17.83
CA GLU A 753 -10.52 -36.30 -16.42
C GLU A 753 -9.57 -37.47 -16.08
N TRP A 754 -9.66 -38.56 -16.83
CA TRP A 754 -8.95 -39.79 -16.52
C TRP A 754 -7.46 -39.74 -16.86
N THR A 755 -7.09 -39.03 -17.92
CA THR A 755 -5.69 -38.71 -18.20
C THR A 755 -5.07 -37.91 -17.06
N THR A 756 -5.80 -36.93 -16.51
CA THR A 756 -5.33 -36.17 -15.34
C THR A 756 -5.25 -37.06 -14.09
N ARG A 757 -6.21 -37.98 -13.86
CA ARG A 757 -6.14 -38.97 -12.76
C ARG A 757 -4.89 -39.84 -12.83
N PHE A 758 -4.56 -40.34 -14.02
CA PHE A 758 -3.36 -41.17 -14.19
C PHE A 758 -2.09 -40.36 -13.92
N TRP A 759 -2.02 -39.15 -14.47
CA TRP A 759 -0.87 -38.27 -14.25
C TRP A 759 -0.67 -37.94 -12.77
N VAL A 760 -1.73 -37.52 -12.09
CA VAL A 760 -1.73 -37.25 -10.64
C VAL A 760 -1.32 -38.49 -9.85
N ALA A 761 -1.77 -39.69 -10.26
CA ALA A 761 -1.40 -40.92 -9.56
C ALA A 761 0.10 -41.22 -9.68
N LYS A 762 0.70 -41.02 -10.85
CA LYS A 762 2.14 -41.17 -11.07
C LYS A 762 2.95 -40.16 -10.26
N GLU A 763 2.52 -38.89 -10.24
CA GLU A 763 3.17 -37.83 -9.46
C GLU A 763 3.09 -38.11 -7.95
N ALA A 764 1.91 -38.47 -7.44
CA ALA A 764 1.70 -38.85 -6.05
C ALA A 764 2.59 -40.05 -5.65
N TYR A 765 2.62 -41.10 -6.46
CA TYR A 765 3.49 -42.26 -6.23
C TYR A 765 4.98 -41.88 -6.24
N SER A 766 5.40 -40.99 -7.14
CA SER A 766 6.79 -40.51 -7.20
C SER A 766 7.21 -39.74 -5.94
N LYS A 767 6.28 -38.96 -5.36
CA LYS A 767 6.49 -38.22 -4.11
C LYS A 767 6.52 -39.14 -2.90
N PHE A 768 5.69 -40.18 -2.89
CA PHE A 768 5.71 -41.26 -1.91
C PHE A 768 7.11 -41.91 -1.87
N LEU A 769 7.65 -42.32 -3.02
CA LEU A 769 9.02 -42.85 -3.13
C LEU A 769 10.10 -41.80 -2.79
N GLY A 770 9.83 -40.52 -2.96
CA GLY A 770 10.78 -39.43 -2.74
C GLY A 770 11.83 -39.30 -3.84
N THR A 771 11.60 -39.89 -5.01
CA THR A 771 12.54 -39.88 -6.14
C THR A 771 12.19 -38.86 -7.20
N GLY A 772 10.93 -38.39 -7.24
CA GLY A 772 10.34 -37.68 -8.38
C GLY A 772 10.20 -38.58 -9.62
N LEU A 773 9.62 -38.05 -10.70
CA LEU A 773 9.41 -38.79 -11.96
C LEU A 773 10.70 -39.05 -12.76
N LYS A 774 11.80 -38.33 -12.49
CA LYS A 774 13.10 -38.44 -13.18
C LYS A 774 13.02 -38.46 -14.72
N GLY A 775 12.00 -37.81 -15.28
CA GLY A 775 11.76 -37.76 -16.74
C GLY A 775 11.28 -39.07 -17.37
N ASN A 776 10.94 -40.09 -16.59
CA ASN A 776 10.42 -41.37 -17.10
C ASN A 776 9.10 -41.77 -16.40
N PRO A 777 7.98 -41.10 -16.69
CA PRO A 777 6.67 -41.42 -16.11
C PRO A 777 6.17 -42.84 -16.44
N LYS A 778 6.64 -43.45 -17.54
CA LYS A 778 6.27 -44.82 -17.90
C LYS A 778 6.82 -45.87 -16.95
N ALA A 779 7.87 -45.54 -16.19
CA ALA A 779 8.37 -46.43 -15.14
C ALA A 779 7.38 -46.63 -13.98
N PHE A 780 6.36 -45.76 -13.87
CA PHE A 780 5.30 -45.83 -12.87
C PHE A 780 3.98 -46.19 -13.56
N GLU A 781 3.96 -47.37 -14.17
CA GLU A 781 2.80 -47.89 -14.89
C GLU A 781 1.65 -48.20 -13.93
N ILE A 782 0.45 -47.74 -14.28
CA ILE A 782 -0.79 -48.07 -13.58
C ILE A 782 -1.27 -49.44 -14.04
N GLY A 783 -1.20 -50.42 -13.13
CA GLY A 783 -1.52 -51.81 -13.42
C GLY A 783 -3.03 -52.08 -13.45
N SER A 784 -3.79 -51.44 -12.56
CA SER A 784 -5.25 -51.64 -12.45
C SER A 784 -5.97 -50.41 -11.86
N ILE A 785 -7.29 -50.38 -12.06
CA ILE A 785 -8.19 -49.31 -11.60
C ILE A 785 -9.46 -49.95 -11.05
N LYS A 786 -9.94 -49.44 -9.93
CA LYS A 786 -11.23 -49.78 -9.35
C LYS A 786 -11.87 -48.52 -8.82
N GLU A 787 -13.01 -48.13 -9.39
CA GLU A 787 -13.68 -46.87 -9.07
C GLU A 787 -12.73 -45.68 -9.17
N ASP A 788 -12.45 -44.97 -8.07
CA ASP A 788 -11.57 -43.81 -7.99
C ASP A 788 -10.16 -44.13 -7.46
N HIS A 789 -9.84 -45.43 -7.35
CA HIS A 789 -8.55 -45.96 -6.91
C HIS A 789 -7.73 -46.51 -8.09
N LEU A 790 -6.42 -46.22 -8.09
CA LEU A 790 -5.43 -46.67 -9.08
C LEU A 790 -4.28 -47.38 -8.37
N TRP A 791 -3.71 -48.41 -8.99
CA TRP A 791 -2.59 -49.17 -8.42
C TRP A 791 -1.34 -49.05 -9.27
N ILE A 792 -0.24 -48.65 -8.64
CA ILE A 792 1.12 -48.71 -9.19
C ILE A 792 1.90 -49.68 -8.30
N ASN A 793 2.32 -50.82 -8.86
CA ASN A 793 2.80 -51.98 -8.10
C ASN A 793 1.79 -52.40 -7.01
N GLN A 794 2.21 -52.38 -5.74
CA GLN A 794 1.36 -52.70 -4.57
C GLN A 794 0.83 -51.44 -3.87
N THR A 795 1.16 -50.25 -4.36
CA THR A 795 0.71 -49.00 -3.75
C THR A 795 -0.60 -48.56 -4.36
N GLU A 796 -1.57 -48.31 -3.50
CA GLU A 796 -2.88 -47.81 -3.85
C GLU A 796 -2.88 -46.27 -3.83
N ILE A 797 -3.45 -45.67 -4.86
CA ILE A 797 -3.61 -44.22 -4.99
C ILE A 797 -5.10 -43.91 -5.13
N LYS A 798 -5.65 -43.20 -4.16
CA LYS A 798 -7.01 -42.68 -4.24
C LYS A 798 -7.02 -41.34 -4.95
N THR A 799 -8.01 -41.10 -5.82
CA THR A 799 -8.16 -39.84 -6.54
C THR A 799 -9.57 -39.27 -6.40
N ILE A 800 -9.71 -37.97 -6.19
CA ILE A 800 -11.02 -37.30 -6.18
C ILE A 800 -11.05 -36.16 -7.18
N LYS A 801 -12.26 -35.84 -7.63
CA LYS A 801 -12.53 -34.60 -8.34
C LYS A 801 -13.01 -33.55 -7.34
N HIS A 802 -12.25 -32.48 -7.19
CA HIS A 802 -12.61 -31.36 -6.33
C HIS A 802 -12.55 -30.07 -7.16
N LYS A 803 -13.69 -29.44 -7.38
CA LYS A 803 -13.85 -28.31 -8.32
C LYS A 803 -13.36 -28.72 -9.72
N ASN A 804 -12.44 -27.96 -10.32
CA ASN A 804 -11.81 -28.25 -11.61
C ASN A 804 -10.48 -29.02 -11.49
N TYR A 805 -10.17 -29.58 -10.32
CA TYR A 805 -8.95 -30.33 -10.06
C TYR A 805 -9.21 -31.82 -9.90
N ILE A 806 -8.21 -32.61 -10.27
CA ILE A 806 -8.01 -33.95 -9.71
C ILE A 806 -6.95 -33.86 -8.63
N ILE A 807 -7.25 -34.43 -7.48
CA ILE A 807 -6.34 -34.56 -6.34
C ILE A 807 -6.18 -36.04 -6.07
N GLY A 808 -4.94 -36.50 -5.90
CA GLY A 808 -4.66 -37.91 -5.68
C GLY A 808 -3.55 -38.14 -4.67
N TRP A 809 -3.71 -39.16 -3.83
CA TRP A 809 -2.79 -39.46 -2.75
C TRP A 809 -2.65 -40.96 -2.49
N THR A 810 -1.49 -41.35 -1.96
CA THR A 810 -1.21 -42.75 -1.62
C THR A 810 -1.88 -43.16 -0.30
N LEU A 811 -2.44 -44.37 -0.25
CA LEU A 811 -3.03 -44.97 0.95
C LEU A 811 -2.04 -45.81 1.76
#